data_AF-A0A2I3SKJ0-F1
#
_entry.id   AF-A0A2I3SKJ0-F1
#
_cell.length_a   1.000
_cell.length_b   1.000
_cell.length_c   1.000
_cell.angle_alpha   90.00
_cell.angle_beta   90.00
_cell.angle_gamma   90.00
#
_symmetry.space_group_name_H-M   'P 1'
#
loop_
_entity.id
_entity.type
_entity.pdbx_description
1 polymer ?
#
loop_
_entity_poly.entity_id
_entity_poly.type
_entity_poly.pdbx_seq_one_letter_code
_entity_poly.pdbx_strand_id
1 'polypeptide(L)'
;MTGQARFHRGAEACRASRQCRSRRPRAAHPEGRAGSGRGSRHASPGVRRGGFSLLLLNLEEYYFEQHRANHILHKGSHHERKIRGSLKICSKSVIFEPDSISQPIIKIPLRDCIKIGKHGENGANRHFTKAKSGGISLIFSQVYFIKEHNVVAPYKIERGKMEYVFELDVPGKVEDVVETLLQLHRASCLDKLGDQTAMITAILQSRLARTSFDKNRFQNISEKLHMECKAEMVTPLVTNPGHVCITDTNLYFQPLNGYPKPVVQITLQDVRRIYKRRHGLMPLGLEVFCTEDDLCSDIYLKFYEPQDRDDLYFYIATYLEHHVAEHTAESYMLQWQRGHLSNYQYLLHLNNLADRSCNDLSQYPVFPWIIHDYSSSELDLSNPGTFRDLSKPVGALNKERLERLLTRYQEMPEPKFMYGSHYSSPGYVLFYLVRIAPEYMLCLQNGRFDNADRMFNSIAETWKNCLDGATDFKELIPEFYGDDVSFLVNSLKLDLGKRQGGQMVDDVELPPWASSPEDFLQKSKDALESNYVSEHLHEWIDLIFGYKQKGSDAVGAHNVFHPLTYEGGVDLNSIQDPDEKVAMLTQILEFGQTPKQLFVTPHPRRITPKFKSLSQTSSYNASMADSPGEESFEDLTEESKTLAWNNITKLQLHEHYKIHKEAVTGITVSRNGSSVFTTSQDSTLKMFSKESKMLQRSISFSNMALSSCLLLPGDATVITSSWDNNVYFYSIAFGRRQDTLMGHDDAVSKICWHDNRLYSASWDSTVKVWSGVPAEMPGTKRHHFDLLAELEHDVSVDTISLNAASTLLVSGTKEGTVNIWDLTTATLMHQIPCHSGIVCDTAFSPDSRHVLSTGADGCLNVIDVQTGMLISSMTSDEPQRCFVWDGNSVLSGSQSGELLVWDLLGAKISERIQGHTGAVTCIWMNEQCSSIITGGEDRQIIFWKLQY
;
A
#
# COMPACT_ATOMS: atom_id res chain seq x y z
N MET A 1 56.93 18.09 13.73
CA MET A 1 58.03 17.88 14.69
C MET A 1 57.91 16.47 15.23
N THR A 2 58.94 15.65 14.97
CA THR A 2 59.36 14.39 15.63
C THR A 2 58.26 13.38 16.03
N GLY A 3 58.10 12.19 15.47
CA GLY A 3 58.90 11.43 14.48
C GLY A 3 59.14 9.99 14.96
N GLN A 4 58.65 9.01 14.16
CA GLN A 4 59.18 7.64 13.92
C GLN A 4 59.09 6.62 15.07
N ALA A 5 58.92 5.29 14.89
CA ALA A 5 59.06 4.33 13.77
C ALA A 5 58.33 3.02 14.22
N ARG A 6 58.02 1.95 13.47
CA ARG A 6 58.52 1.35 12.21
C ARG A 6 57.55 0.23 11.75
N PHE A 7 57.40 0.08 10.43
CA PHE A 7 56.89 -1.08 9.67
C PHE A 7 57.80 -2.33 9.87
N HIS A 8 57.46 -3.60 9.58
CA HIS A 8 56.99 -4.18 8.31
C HIS A 8 56.74 -5.71 8.41
N ARG A 9 55.81 -6.24 7.57
CA ARG A 9 55.76 -7.54 6.82
C ARG A 9 55.76 -8.87 7.61
N GLY A 10 55.01 -9.90 7.22
CA GLY A 10 54.12 -10.15 6.09
C GLY A 10 53.82 -11.67 5.96
N ALA A 11 52.78 -12.00 5.17
CA ALA A 11 52.55 -13.26 4.42
C ALA A 11 52.53 -14.60 5.20
N GLU A 12 51.79 -15.68 4.87
CA GLU A 12 50.84 -16.06 3.82
C GLU A 12 50.31 -17.47 4.22
N ALA A 13 49.26 -17.93 3.51
CA ALA A 13 48.99 -19.33 3.16
C ALA A 13 48.26 -20.30 4.12
N CYS A 14 47.00 -20.54 3.74
CA CYS A 14 46.43 -21.83 3.31
C CYS A 14 46.32 -23.06 4.25
N ARG A 15 45.04 -23.49 4.36
CA ARG A 15 44.50 -24.87 4.25
C ARG A 15 45.09 -25.94 5.19
N ALA A 16 44.22 -26.56 5.99
CA ALA A 16 43.79 -27.96 5.77
C ALA A 16 42.83 -28.49 6.87
N SER A 17 41.69 -29.03 6.39
CA SER A 17 41.12 -30.34 6.73
C SER A 17 40.85 -30.73 8.20
N ARG A 18 39.57 -30.90 8.59
CA ARG A 18 38.80 -32.16 8.54
C ARG A 18 39.30 -33.28 9.47
N GLN A 19 38.36 -33.69 10.35
CA GLN A 19 38.07 -35.08 10.76
C GLN A 19 39.17 -35.77 11.58
N CYS A 20 38.94 -36.63 12.57
CA CYS A 20 37.82 -37.44 13.05
C CYS A 20 38.38 -38.10 14.33
N ARG A 21 37.67 -38.29 15.46
CA ARG A 21 37.00 -39.54 15.88
C ARG A 21 36.86 -39.46 17.41
N SER A 22 35.66 -39.38 17.94
CA SER A 22 34.86 -40.51 18.46
C SER A 22 35.41 -41.18 19.73
N ARG A 23 34.73 -40.97 20.86
CA ARG A 23 34.44 -41.99 21.89
C ARG A 23 33.23 -41.55 22.74
N ARG A 24 32.09 -42.22 22.53
CA ARG A 24 30.95 -42.36 23.49
C ARG A 24 31.31 -43.47 24.51
N PRO A 25 30.52 -43.77 25.59
CA PRO A 25 29.15 -43.38 25.97
C PRO A 25 29.01 -42.87 27.45
N ARG A 26 27.91 -42.27 27.93
CA ARG A 26 26.61 -42.89 28.33
C ARG A 26 25.52 -41.84 28.65
N ALA A 27 24.34 -42.10 28.09
CA ALA A 27 22.94 -41.84 28.50
C ALA A 27 22.54 -40.68 29.44
N ALA A 28 21.73 -39.75 28.90
CA ALA A 28 20.47 -39.25 29.50
C ALA A 28 19.55 -38.72 28.37
N HIS A 29 18.24 -38.75 28.61
CA HIS A 29 17.09 -38.67 27.69
C HIS A 29 17.01 -37.45 26.72
N PRO A 30 16.36 -37.58 25.55
CA PRO A 30 16.32 -36.52 24.54
C PRO A 30 15.06 -35.65 24.64
N GLU A 31 15.28 -34.34 24.76
CA GLU A 31 14.39 -33.32 24.21
C GLU A 31 14.55 -33.32 22.68
N GLY A 32 13.45 -33.54 21.96
CA GLY A 32 13.43 -33.53 20.49
C GLY A 32 13.29 -32.11 19.94
N ARG A 33 14.34 -31.66 19.25
CA ARG A 33 14.27 -30.56 18.27
C ARG A 33 13.32 -30.94 17.12
N ALA A 34 12.32 -30.10 16.86
CA ALA A 34 11.76 -29.90 15.51
C ALA A 34 12.40 -28.60 14.99
N GLY A 35 13.03 -28.51 13.82
CA GLY A 35 12.65 -29.16 12.57
C GLY A 35 11.84 -28.14 11.78
N SER A 36 12.54 -27.25 11.07
CA SER A 36 12.00 -26.18 10.24
C SER A 36 11.05 -26.71 9.16
N GLY A 37 9.76 -26.41 9.32
CA GLY A 37 8.77 -26.36 8.25
C GLY A 37 8.04 -25.03 8.39
N ARG A 38 8.27 -24.10 7.47
CA ARG A 38 7.54 -22.83 7.38
C ARG A 38 6.14 -23.14 6.85
N GLY A 39 5.17 -23.25 7.76
CA GLY A 39 3.75 -23.14 7.47
C GLY A 39 3.26 -21.74 7.86
N SER A 40 2.36 -21.18 7.04
CA SER A 40 1.70 -19.89 7.20
C SER A 40 1.43 -19.54 8.68
N ARG A 41 2.02 -18.45 9.16
CA ARG A 41 1.67 -17.84 10.45
C ARG A 41 0.42 -16.99 10.24
N HIS A 42 -0.74 -17.63 10.06
CA HIS A 42 -1.99 -16.93 10.29
C HIS A 42 -2.07 -16.58 11.77
N ALA A 43 -2.07 -15.28 12.04
CA ALA A 43 -2.09 -14.68 13.35
C ALA A 43 -3.40 -15.00 14.07
N SER A 44 -3.41 -16.06 14.87
CA SER A 44 -4.12 -15.98 16.14
C SER A 44 -3.22 -15.16 17.07
N PRO A 45 -3.60 -13.93 17.50
CA PRO A 45 -2.81 -13.21 18.50
C PRO A 45 -2.85 -14.06 19.77
N GLY A 46 -1.71 -14.66 20.13
CA GLY A 46 -1.51 -15.66 21.18
C GLY A 46 -2.59 -15.77 22.25
N VAL A 47 -3.74 -16.37 21.90
CA VAL A 47 -4.72 -16.83 22.87
C VAL A 47 -4.08 -18.06 23.46
N ARG A 48 -3.53 -17.93 24.68
CA ARG A 48 -3.36 -19.11 25.53
C ARG A 48 -4.72 -19.80 25.52
N ARG A 49 -4.82 -21.00 24.92
CA ARG A 49 -6.03 -21.81 24.78
C ARG A 49 -6.55 -22.31 26.15
N GLY A 50 -6.67 -21.44 27.15
CA GLY A 50 -6.93 -21.79 28.53
C GLY A 50 -6.69 -20.62 29.48
N GLY A 51 -7.54 -19.60 29.46
CA GLY A 51 -7.48 -18.53 30.46
C GLY A 51 -8.14 -17.20 30.09
N PHE A 52 -7.92 -16.21 30.96
CA PHE A 52 -8.34 -14.82 30.83
C PHE A 52 -7.78 -14.19 29.54
N SER A 53 -8.66 -13.43 28.87
CA SER A 53 -8.35 -12.57 27.73
C SER A 53 -8.94 -11.18 27.99
N LEU A 54 -8.32 -10.14 27.41
CA LEU A 54 -8.87 -8.79 27.45
C LEU A 54 -10.24 -8.69 26.77
N LEU A 55 -10.60 -9.64 25.90
CA LEU A 55 -11.95 -9.74 25.29
C LEU A 55 -13.07 -10.01 26.30
N LEU A 56 -12.73 -10.39 27.54
CA LEU A 56 -13.69 -10.54 28.62
C LEU A 56 -14.08 -9.20 29.26
N LEU A 57 -13.40 -8.11 28.91
CA LEU A 57 -13.72 -6.76 29.34
C LEU A 57 -14.89 -6.22 28.52
N ASN A 58 -15.69 -5.34 29.12
CA ASN A 58 -16.72 -4.59 28.40
C ASN A 58 -16.10 -3.49 27.52
N LEU A 59 -16.88 -2.91 26.61
CA LEU A 59 -16.46 -1.71 25.88
C LEU A 59 -16.04 -0.60 26.86
N GLU A 60 -14.90 0.04 26.58
CA GLU A 60 -14.26 1.05 27.44
C GLU A 60 -13.98 0.58 28.89
N GLU A 61 -13.73 -0.72 29.09
CA GLU A 61 -13.26 -1.26 30.36
C GLU A 61 -11.75 -1.52 30.32
N TYR A 62 -11.05 -1.09 31.37
CA TYR A 62 -9.60 -1.21 31.49
C TYR A 62 -9.22 -2.22 32.57
N TYR A 63 -8.22 -3.05 32.29
CA TYR A 63 -7.63 -3.97 33.26
C TYR A 63 -6.42 -3.31 33.93
N PHE A 64 -6.52 -3.05 35.24
CA PHE A 64 -5.51 -2.28 35.97
C PHE A 64 -4.45 -3.16 36.63
N GLU A 65 -4.86 -4.17 37.40
CA GLU A 65 -3.95 -4.96 38.22
C GLU A 65 -4.53 -6.32 38.61
N GLN A 66 -3.65 -7.25 39.01
CA GLN A 66 -4.02 -8.56 39.52
C GLN A 66 -3.34 -8.92 40.84
N HIS A 67 -4.03 -9.75 41.62
CA HIS A 67 -3.54 -10.32 42.86
C HIS A 67 -3.81 -11.82 42.88
N ARG A 68 -2.88 -12.62 43.42
CA ARG A 68 -3.17 -14.03 43.71
C ARG A 68 -4.11 -14.12 44.91
N ALA A 69 -5.15 -14.92 44.79
CA ALA A 69 -6.19 -15.04 45.81
C ALA A 69 -6.80 -16.44 45.87
N ASN A 70 -7.42 -16.77 47.01
CA ASN A 70 -8.23 -17.95 47.21
C ASN A 70 -9.70 -17.56 47.36
N HIS A 71 -10.56 -18.05 46.47
CA HIS A 71 -12.01 -17.94 46.60
C HIS A 71 -12.53 -18.98 47.61
N ILE A 72 -13.22 -18.53 48.64
CA ILE A 72 -13.70 -19.38 49.75
C ILE A 72 -15.14 -19.82 49.48
N LEU A 73 -15.37 -21.13 49.34
CA LEU A 73 -16.70 -21.73 49.14
C LEU A 73 -17.26 -22.34 50.45
N HIS A 74 -18.45 -21.85 50.83
CA HIS A 74 -19.33 -22.27 51.94
C HIS A 74 -18.89 -22.10 53.41
N LYS A 75 -19.71 -21.33 54.14
CA LYS A 75 -19.94 -21.37 55.60
C LYS A 75 -20.92 -22.51 55.91
N GLY A 76 -20.57 -23.49 56.76
CA GLY A 76 -21.59 -24.36 57.38
C GLY A 76 -21.21 -25.78 57.86
N SER A 77 -20.15 -26.42 57.35
CA SER A 77 -19.72 -27.75 57.82
C SER A 77 -18.21 -27.87 57.78
N HIS A 78 -17.62 -28.76 58.58
CA HIS A 78 -16.22 -28.85 59.02
C HIS A 78 -15.07 -28.76 57.97
N HIS A 79 -15.31 -28.52 56.68
CA HIS A 79 -14.29 -28.32 55.65
C HIS A 79 -14.56 -27.09 54.77
N GLU A 80 -13.77 -26.04 54.98
CA GLU A 80 -13.68 -24.86 54.12
C GLU A 80 -12.97 -25.23 52.80
N ARG A 81 -13.63 -25.05 51.65
CA ARG A 81 -13.03 -25.34 50.35
C ARG A 81 -12.49 -24.04 49.75
N LYS A 82 -11.18 -23.99 49.49
CA LYS A 82 -10.48 -22.87 48.86
C LYS A 82 -10.17 -23.17 47.40
N ILE A 83 -10.59 -22.29 46.50
CA ILE A 83 -10.21 -22.32 45.08
C ILE A 83 -9.14 -21.27 44.85
N ARG A 84 -7.94 -21.71 44.50
CA ARG A 84 -6.83 -20.81 44.16
C ARG A 84 -7.01 -20.22 42.77
N GLY A 85 -6.65 -18.95 42.61
CA GLY A 85 -6.67 -18.28 41.32
C GLY A 85 -6.08 -16.87 41.35
N SER A 86 -6.40 -16.11 40.32
CA SER A 86 -6.01 -14.71 40.12
C SER A 86 -7.25 -13.81 40.16
N LEU A 87 -7.26 -12.88 41.11
CA LEU A 87 -8.25 -11.81 41.21
C LEU A 87 -7.76 -10.59 40.42
N LYS A 88 -8.49 -10.23 39.36
CA LYS A 88 -8.21 -9.12 38.45
C LYS A 88 -9.15 -7.97 38.74
N ILE A 89 -8.57 -6.77 38.85
CA ILE A 89 -9.27 -5.53 39.14
C ILE A 89 -9.37 -4.74 37.84
N CYS A 90 -10.60 -4.59 37.34
CA CYS A 90 -10.91 -3.87 36.11
C CYS A 90 -11.79 -2.64 36.42
N SER A 91 -11.90 -1.71 35.48
CA SER A 91 -12.59 -0.44 35.72
C SER A 91 -14.10 -0.57 35.91
N LYS A 92 -14.74 -1.60 35.34
CA LYS A 92 -16.20 -1.84 35.41
C LYS A 92 -16.56 -3.17 36.09
N SER A 93 -15.60 -4.09 36.28
CA SER A 93 -15.85 -5.41 36.85
C SER A 93 -14.67 -5.95 37.67
N VAL A 94 -14.95 -6.97 38.47
CA VAL A 94 -13.94 -7.81 39.14
C VAL A 94 -13.97 -9.18 38.50
N ILE A 95 -12.83 -9.68 38.06
CA ILE A 95 -12.72 -10.97 37.39
C ILE A 95 -11.84 -11.90 38.21
N PHE A 96 -12.37 -13.06 38.61
CA PHE A 96 -11.60 -14.12 39.23
C PHE A 96 -11.38 -15.25 38.23
N GLU A 97 -10.11 -15.51 37.92
CA GLU A 97 -9.67 -16.63 37.08
C GLU A 97 -9.10 -17.74 37.97
N PRO A 98 -9.80 -18.88 38.12
CA PRO A 98 -9.26 -20.03 38.84
C PRO A 98 -8.01 -20.62 38.17
N ASP A 99 -7.08 -21.17 38.95
CA ASP A 99 -5.91 -21.89 38.42
C ASP A 99 -6.32 -23.19 37.70
N SER A 100 -7.48 -23.74 38.05
CA SER A 100 -8.02 -24.97 37.47
C SER A 100 -8.93 -24.67 36.29
N ILE A 101 -8.58 -25.20 35.13
CA ILE A 101 -9.27 -25.01 33.83
C ILE A 101 -10.71 -25.60 33.84
N SER A 102 -11.02 -26.50 34.78
CA SER A 102 -12.38 -27.04 34.94
C SER A 102 -13.36 -26.06 35.58
N GLN A 103 -12.86 -25.08 36.34
CA GLN A 103 -13.69 -24.08 37.01
C GLN A 103 -13.95 -22.90 36.06
N PRO A 104 -15.16 -22.33 36.07
CA PRO A 104 -15.46 -21.16 35.26
C PRO A 104 -14.74 -19.91 35.77
N ILE A 105 -14.39 -19.02 34.85
CA ILE A 105 -14.00 -17.65 35.17
C ILE A 105 -15.23 -16.93 35.71
N ILE A 106 -15.06 -16.22 36.82
CA ILE A 106 -16.14 -15.49 37.49
C ILE A 106 -15.95 -14.00 37.18
N LYS A 107 -16.94 -13.36 36.55
CA LYS A 107 -16.97 -11.91 36.31
C LYS A 107 -18.12 -11.28 37.09
N ILE A 108 -17.79 -10.36 38.00
CA ILE A 108 -18.72 -9.62 38.86
C ILE A 108 -18.73 -8.15 38.42
N PRO A 109 -19.81 -7.64 37.83
CA PRO A 109 -19.92 -6.22 37.50
C PRO A 109 -19.92 -5.37 38.76
N LEU A 110 -19.13 -4.30 38.78
CA LEU A 110 -19.07 -3.40 39.94
C LEU A 110 -20.41 -2.71 40.17
N ARG A 111 -21.12 -2.31 39.10
CA ARG A 111 -22.44 -1.68 39.22
C ARG A 111 -23.47 -2.54 39.98
N ASP A 112 -23.30 -3.86 39.96
CA ASP A 112 -24.20 -4.82 40.62
C ASP A 112 -23.77 -5.18 42.05
N CYS A 113 -22.65 -4.62 42.52
CA CYS A 113 -22.18 -4.76 43.90
C CYS A 113 -23.02 -3.93 44.87
N ILE A 114 -23.53 -4.59 45.91
CA ILE A 114 -24.29 -4.01 47.02
C ILE A 114 -23.35 -3.57 48.15
N LYS A 115 -22.30 -4.36 48.44
CA LYS A 115 -21.30 -4.04 49.46
C LYS A 115 -19.94 -4.61 49.08
N ILE A 116 -18.91 -3.80 49.23
CA ILE A 116 -17.50 -4.16 49.09
C ILE A 116 -16.81 -3.82 50.41
N GLY A 117 -16.01 -4.73 50.96
CA GLY A 117 -15.27 -4.44 52.20
C GLY A 117 -14.37 -5.58 52.65
N LYS A 118 -13.73 -5.40 53.82
CA LYS A 118 -12.92 -6.45 54.41
C LYS A 118 -13.79 -7.56 55.01
N HIS A 119 -13.35 -8.79 54.84
CA HIS A 119 -13.95 -9.93 55.49
C HIS A 119 -13.65 -9.90 57.00
N GLY A 120 -14.69 -9.81 57.83
CA GLY A 120 -14.58 -9.80 59.30
C GLY A 120 -14.91 -8.47 59.99
N GLU A 121 -15.21 -7.39 59.27
CA GLU A 121 -15.51 -6.07 59.88
C GLU A 121 -16.96 -5.91 60.40
N ASN A 122 -17.83 -6.92 60.23
CA ASN A 122 -19.20 -6.89 60.75
C ASN A 122 -19.39 -7.90 61.89
N GLY A 123 -19.12 -7.45 63.11
CA GLY A 123 -19.44 -8.17 64.35
C GLY A 123 -19.13 -7.35 65.59
N ALA A 124 -20.06 -6.48 65.98
CA ALA A 124 -20.11 -6.04 67.38
C ALA A 124 -20.23 -7.29 68.26
N ASN A 125 -19.33 -7.44 69.23
CA ASN A 125 -19.11 -8.62 70.10
C ASN A 125 -18.41 -9.83 69.47
N ARG A 126 -17.07 -9.85 69.56
CA ARG A 126 -16.33 -11.02 70.06
C ARG A 126 -14.91 -10.63 70.49
N HIS A 127 -14.71 -10.62 71.80
CA HIS A 127 -13.41 -10.54 72.46
C HIS A 127 -12.58 -11.81 72.18
N PHE A 128 -11.28 -11.61 71.94
CA PHE A 128 -10.19 -12.60 71.92
C PHE A 128 -10.26 -13.74 70.89
N THR A 129 -9.75 -13.48 69.67
CA THR A 129 -8.71 -14.30 68.99
C THR A 129 -8.30 -13.58 67.69
N LYS A 130 -7.08 -13.01 67.68
CA LYS A 130 -6.48 -12.39 66.49
C LYS A 130 -6.07 -13.48 65.51
N ALA A 131 -6.87 -13.71 64.48
CA ALA A 131 -6.38 -14.13 63.18
C ALA A 131 -6.74 -13.02 62.19
N LYS A 132 -5.74 -12.34 61.63
CA LYS A 132 -5.92 -11.31 60.60
C LYS A 132 -6.55 -11.99 59.37
N SER A 133 -7.87 -11.89 59.18
CA SER A 133 -8.53 -12.38 57.97
C SER A 133 -8.23 -11.43 56.82
N GLY A 134 -7.22 -11.75 56.01
CA GLY A 134 -6.79 -11.00 54.82
C GLY A 134 -7.73 -11.19 53.62
N GLY A 135 -9.05 -11.18 53.84
CA GLY A 135 -10.06 -11.46 52.83
C GLY A 135 -10.84 -10.23 52.38
N ILE A 136 -11.20 -10.17 51.10
CA ILE A 136 -12.11 -9.19 50.50
C ILE A 136 -13.49 -9.85 50.39
N SER A 137 -14.53 -9.23 50.94
CA SER A 137 -15.94 -9.67 50.80
C SER A 137 -16.66 -8.80 49.78
N LEU A 138 -17.27 -9.45 48.79
CA LEU A 138 -18.10 -8.83 47.76
C LEU A 138 -19.53 -9.38 47.88
N ILE A 139 -20.49 -8.50 48.14
CA ILE A 139 -21.93 -8.81 48.10
C ILE A 139 -22.50 -8.15 46.85
N PHE A 140 -23.14 -8.92 45.98
CA PHE A 140 -23.63 -8.46 44.67
C PHE A 140 -24.93 -9.16 44.28
N SER A 141 -25.57 -8.67 43.22
CA SER A 141 -26.87 -9.16 42.74
C SER A 141 -26.80 -9.97 41.44
N GLN A 142 -25.67 -9.92 40.73
CA GLN A 142 -25.48 -10.61 39.45
C GLN A 142 -24.01 -11.04 39.26
N VAL A 143 -23.81 -12.20 38.64
CA VAL A 143 -22.47 -12.73 38.30
C VAL A 143 -22.52 -13.50 36.99
N TYR A 144 -21.41 -13.46 36.24
CA TYR A 144 -21.23 -14.18 34.99
C TYR A 144 -20.20 -15.30 35.18
N PHE A 145 -20.50 -16.46 34.63
CA PHE A 145 -19.60 -17.60 34.53
C PHE A 145 -19.21 -17.80 33.07
N ILE A 146 -17.90 -17.83 32.83
CA ILE A 146 -17.31 -17.75 31.50
C ILE A 146 -16.30 -18.89 31.34
N LYS A 147 -16.22 -19.50 30.14
CA LYS A 147 -15.25 -20.56 29.80
C LYS A 147 -15.24 -21.73 30.79
N GLU A 148 -16.40 -22.23 31.19
CA GLU A 148 -16.47 -23.45 32.00
C GLU A 148 -15.86 -24.62 31.22
N HIS A 149 -14.98 -25.41 31.86
CA HIS A 149 -14.16 -26.43 31.19
C HIS A 149 -13.34 -25.89 29.99
N ASN A 150 -13.10 -24.57 29.95
CA ASN A 150 -12.43 -23.87 28.86
C ASN A 150 -13.10 -24.05 27.48
N VAL A 151 -14.43 -24.18 27.48
CA VAL A 151 -15.25 -24.19 26.28
C VAL A 151 -15.69 -22.76 25.97
N VAL A 152 -15.51 -22.32 24.72
CA VAL A 152 -16.02 -21.03 24.25
C VAL A 152 -17.51 -21.17 23.97
N ALA A 153 -18.33 -20.56 24.83
CA ALA A 153 -19.78 -20.62 24.78
C ALA A 153 -20.40 -19.35 25.36
N PRO A 154 -21.70 -19.08 25.11
CA PRO A 154 -22.41 -17.97 25.72
C PRO A 154 -22.27 -17.95 27.25
N TYR A 155 -22.15 -16.75 27.83
CA TYR A 155 -21.91 -16.57 29.25
C TYR A 155 -23.14 -17.02 30.06
N LYS A 156 -22.90 -17.83 31.10
CA LYS A 156 -23.95 -18.23 32.04
C LYS A 156 -24.11 -17.12 33.09
N ILE A 157 -25.34 -16.64 33.27
CA ILE A 157 -25.66 -15.53 34.18
C ILE A 157 -26.45 -16.09 35.36
N GLU A 158 -26.02 -15.77 36.58
CA GLU A 158 -26.79 -16.02 37.80
C GLU A 158 -27.20 -14.70 38.46
N ARG A 159 -28.47 -14.62 38.87
CA ARG A 159 -29.07 -13.44 39.50
C ARG A 159 -29.59 -13.79 40.89
N GLY A 160 -29.40 -12.87 41.82
CA GLY A 160 -29.76 -13.04 43.22
C GLY A 160 -28.67 -12.49 44.14
N LYS A 161 -29.02 -12.27 45.40
CA LYS A 161 -28.05 -11.77 46.39
C LYS A 161 -27.03 -12.86 46.73
N MET A 162 -25.75 -12.62 46.43
CA MET A 162 -24.63 -13.53 46.64
C MET A 162 -23.53 -12.85 47.47
N GLU A 163 -22.75 -13.63 48.23
CA GLU A 163 -21.56 -13.17 48.97
C GLU A 163 -20.37 -14.05 48.59
N TYR A 164 -19.36 -13.48 47.93
CA TYR A 164 -18.08 -14.15 47.65
C TYR A 164 -16.96 -13.52 48.48
N VAL A 165 -16.04 -14.38 48.94
CA VAL A 165 -14.88 -13.96 49.76
C VAL A 165 -13.59 -14.42 49.10
N PHE A 166 -12.68 -13.48 48.88
CA PHE A 166 -11.37 -13.70 48.26
C PHE A 166 -10.25 -13.39 49.24
N GLU A 167 -9.50 -14.39 49.68
CA GLU A 167 -8.34 -14.24 50.55
C GLU A 167 -7.08 -14.01 49.71
N LEU A 168 -6.45 -12.83 49.84
CA LEU A 168 -5.25 -12.50 49.06
C LEU A 168 -4.01 -13.21 49.62
N ASP A 169 -3.12 -13.69 48.74
CA ASP A 169 -1.82 -14.27 49.13
C ASP A 169 -0.92 -13.25 49.84
N VAL A 170 -1.15 -11.94 49.62
CA VAL A 170 -0.44 -10.82 50.27
C VAL A 170 -1.42 -10.03 51.14
N PRO A 171 -1.60 -10.40 52.43
CA PRO A 171 -2.61 -9.78 53.30
C PRO A 171 -2.44 -8.26 53.49
N GLY A 172 -1.21 -7.75 53.34
CA GLY A 172 -0.91 -6.33 53.48
C GLY A 172 -1.55 -5.44 52.40
N LYS A 173 -1.96 -6.00 51.26
CA LYS A 173 -2.56 -5.24 50.15
C LYS A 173 -4.09 -5.16 50.19
N VAL A 174 -4.74 -5.85 51.13
CA VAL A 174 -6.21 -5.96 51.16
C VAL A 174 -6.87 -4.59 51.26
N GLU A 175 -6.32 -3.68 52.04
CA GLU A 175 -6.88 -2.33 52.18
C GLU A 175 -6.79 -1.53 50.88
N ASP A 176 -5.59 -1.47 50.28
CA ASP A 176 -5.36 -0.77 49.02
C ASP A 176 -6.29 -1.28 47.90
N VAL A 177 -6.52 -2.60 47.84
CA VAL A 177 -7.41 -3.22 46.85
C VAL A 177 -8.87 -2.88 47.13
N VAL A 178 -9.31 -2.90 48.40
CA VAL A 178 -10.68 -2.51 48.78
C VAL A 178 -10.94 -1.04 48.48
N GLU A 179 -10.00 -0.14 48.79
CA GLU A 179 -10.12 1.29 48.46
C GLU A 179 -10.21 1.52 46.94
N THR A 180 -9.39 0.81 46.17
CA THR A 180 -9.45 0.85 44.71
C THR A 180 -10.81 0.37 44.20
N LEU A 181 -11.30 -0.76 44.70
CA LEU A 181 -12.61 -1.31 44.33
C LEU A 181 -13.76 -0.35 44.70
N LEU A 182 -13.70 0.32 45.85
CA LEU A 182 -14.68 1.32 46.26
C LEU A 182 -14.63 2.58 45.39
N GLN A 183 -13.46 2.99 44.90
CA GLN A 183 -13.34 4.08 43.94
C GLN A 183 -13.98 3.72 42.59
N LEU A 184 -13.70 2.52 42.07
CA LEU A 184 -14.25 2.04 40.80
C LEU A 184 -15.75 1.72 40.90
N HIS A 185 -16.20 1.21 42.05
CA HIS A 185 -17.62 1.02 42.34
C HIS A 185 -18.40 2.33 42.26
N ARG A 186 -17.89 3.40 42.90
CA ARG A 186 -18.47 4.75 42.81
C ARG A 186 -18.55 5.24 41.37
N ALA A 187 -17.49 5.06 40.57
CA ALA A 187 -17.50 5.41 39.16
C ALA A 187 -18.60 4.64 38.40
N SER A 188 -18.73 3.33 38.62
CA SER A 188 -19.73 2.48 37.94
C SER A 188 -21.19 2.76 38.32
N CYS A 189 -21.43 3.48 39.42
CA CYS A 189 -22.76 3.83 39.92
C CYS A 189 -23.24 5.23 39.50
N LEU A 190 -22.45 6.00 38.74
CA LEU A 190 -22.88 7.29 38.20
C LEU A 190 -24.00 7.11 37.16
N ASP A 191 -24.96 8.04 37.10
CA ASP A 191 -26.13 7.90 36.22
C ASP A 191 -25.81 8.17 34.74
N LYS A 192 -24.93 9.13 34.47
CA LYS A 192 -24.52 9.52 33.11
C LYS A 192 -23.31 8.74 32.64
N LEU A 193 -23.33 8.28 31.39
CA LEU A 193 -22.25 7.48 30.82
C LEU A 193 -20.97 8.31 30.64
N GLY A 194 -21.09 9.56 30.19
CA GLY A 194 -19.98 10.50 30.06
C GLY A 194 -19.26 10.74 31.38
N ASP A 195 -19.98 10.86 32.50
CA ASP A 195 -19.39 11.02 33.83
C ASP A 195 -18.66 9.73 34.27
N GLN A 196 -19.22 8.55 33.98
CA GLN A 196 -18.54 7.26 34.24
C GLN A 196 -17.22 7.19 33.48
N THR A 197 -17.26 7.47 32.17
CA THR A 197 -16.08 7.40 31.29
C THR A 197 -15.04 8.44 31.70
N ALA A 198 -15.44 9.68 32.02
CA ALA A 198 -14.53 10.72 32.49
C ALA A 198 -13.83 10.34 33.81
N MET A 199 -14.56 9.78 34.77
CA MET A 199 -13.98 9.34 36.05
C MET A 199 -13.00 8.16 35.85
N ILE A 200 -13.36 7.18 35.00
CA ILE A 200 -12.48 6.05 34.68
C ILE A 200 -11.22 6.52 33.95
N THR A 201 -11.35 7.42 32.98
CA THR A 201 -10.21 8.01 32.25
C THR A 201 -9.30 8.78 33.19
N ALA A 202 -9.85 9.56 34.13
CA ALA A 202 -9.04 10.27 35.14
C ALA A 202 -8.24 9.30 36.05
N ILE A 203 -8.85 8.18 36.46
CA ILE A 203 -8.17 7.13 37.23
C ILE A 203 -7.04 6.50 36.40
N LEU A 204 -7.30 6.17 35.13
CA LEU A 204 -6.30 5.62 34.23
C LEU A 204 -5.13 6.60 34.02
N GLN A 205 -5.41 7.86 33.71
CA GLN A 205 -4.40 8.90 33.51
C GLN A 205 -3.55 9.12 34.77
N SER A 206 -4.18 9.12 35.95
CA SER A 206 -3.47 9.19 37.23
C SER A 206 -2.50 8.02 37.42
N ARG A 207 -2.91 6.79 37.08
CA ARG A 207 -2.05 5.59 37.15
C ARG A 207 -0.89 5.66 36.14
N LEU A 208 -1.17 6.04 34.90
CA LEU A 208 -0.15 6.21 33.86
C LEU A 208 0.86 7.31 34.22
N ALA A 209 0.42 8.39 34.87
CA ALA A 209 1.31 9.47 35.31
C ALA A 209 2.24 9.08 36.48
N ARG A 210 1.88 8.04 37.25
CA ARG A 210 2.68 7.54 38.39
C ARG A 210 3.65 6.43 38.02
N THR A 211 3.67 6.03 36.76
CA THR A 211 4.50 4.94 36.25
C THR A 211 5.32 5.45 35.05
N SER A 212 6.41 4.76 34.77
CA SER A 212 7.26 4.97 33.60
C SER A 212 7.72 3.60 33.10
N PHE A 213 8.28 3.55 31.90
CA PHE A 213 8.92 2.35 31.38
C PHE A 213 10.04 1.87 32.32
N ASP A 214 10.08 0.56 32.61
CA ASP A 214 11.12 -0.04 33.45
C ASP A 214 12.40 -0.25 32.62
N LYS A 215 13.36 0.66 32.76
CA LYS A 215 14.62 0.64 32.00
C LYS A 215 15.47 -0.62 32.22
N ASN A 216 15.21 -1.41 33.27
CA ASN A 216 15.86 -2.72 33.45
C ASN A 216 15.36 -3.78 32.46
N ARG A 217 14.34 -3.45 31.66
CA ARG A 217 13.79 -4.30 30.60
C ARG A 217 14.48 -4.14 29.26
N PHE A 218 15.43 -3.21 29.13
CA PHE A 218 16.27 -3.12 27.93
C PHE A 218 17.05 -4.41 27.73
N GLN A 219 17.21 -4.81 26.47
CA GLN A 219 17.95 -6.01 26.10
C GLN A 219 19.44 -5.84 26.36
N ASN A 220 19.96 -4.63 26.16
CA ASN A 220 21.35 -4.29 26.41
C ASN A 220 21.47 -2.98 27.22
N ILE A 221 22.40 -2.96 28.17
CA ILE A 221 22.67 -1.83 29.06
C ILE A 221 23.21 -0.63 28.27
N SER A 222 23.80 -0.87 27.09
CA SER A 222 24.30 0.18 26.21
C SER A 222 23.25 0.83 25.32
N GLU A 223 21.99 0.36 25.31
CA GLU A 223 20.93 0.96 24.50
C GLU A 223 20.68 2.41 24.91
N LYS A 224 20.59 3.30 23.92
CA LYS A 224 20.33 4.72 24.15
C LYS A 224 18.85 5.01 23.95
N LEU A 225 18.19 5.46 25.02
CA LEU A 225 16.81 5.95 24.97
C LEU A 225 16.71 7.20 24.09
N HIS A 226 15.81 7.18 23.11
CA HIS A 226 15.46 8.35 22.30
C HIS A 226 14.17 9.02 22.80
N MET A 227 13.12 8.23 23.02
CA MET A 227 11.81 8.75 23.42
C MET A 227 11.05 7.73 24.30
N GLU A 228 10.26 8.25 25.23
CA GLU A 228 9.30 7.51 26.05
C GLU A 228 7.98 8.31 26.12
N CYS A 229 6.85 7.67 25.85
CA CYS A 229 5.53 8.29 25.99
C CYS A 229 4.44 7.26 26.35
N LYS A 230 3.25 7.76 26.68
CA LYS A 230 2.09 6.92 27.03
C LYS A 230 1.34 6.55 25.77
N ALA A 231 0.96 5.28 25.65
CA ALA A 231 0.19 4.78 24.51
C ALA A 231 -0.72 3.64 24.95
N GLU A 232 -1.68 3.29 24.10
CA GLU A 232 -2.47 2.07 24.22
C GLU A 232 -2.09 1.11 23.09
N MET A 233 -1.80 -0.15 23.41
CA MET A 233 -1.67 -1.18 22.40
C MET A 233 -3.05 -1.60 21.93
N VAL A 234 -3.31 -1.47 20.63
CA VAL A 234 -4.57 -1.80 19.99
C VAL A 234 -4.57 -3.27 19.58
N THR A 235 -5.65 -3.95 19.94
CA THR A 235 -5.99 -5.30 19.48
C THR A 235 -7.46 -5.32 19.08
N PRO A 236 -7.95 -6.31 18.31
CA PRO A 236 -9.33 -6.24 17.84
C PRO A 236 -10.32 -6.14 19.00
N LEU A 237 -11.18 -5.11 18.97
CA LEU A 237 -12.15 -4.70 20.00
C LEU A 237 -11.60 -4.16 21.32
N VAL A 238 -10.29 -4.22 21.60
CA VAL A 238 -9.75 -3.86 22.92
C VAL A 238 -8.44 -3.12 22.83
N THR A 239 -8.28 -2.09 23.67
CA THR A 239 -7.02 -1.39 23.85
C THR A 239 -6.42 -1.68 25.23
N ASN A 240 -5.09 -1.75 25.31
CA ASN A 240 -4.37 -2.02 26.55
C ASN A 240 -3.40 -0.87 26.86
N PRO A 241 -3.64 -0.06 27.89
CA PRO A 241 -2.78 1.08 28.23
C PRO A 241 -1.40 0.69 28.74
N GLY A 242 -0.39 1.48 28.39
CA GLY A 242 0.99 1.26 28.80
C GLY A 242 1.92 2.42 28.43
N HIS A 243 3.21 2.10 28.41
CA HIS A 243 4.29 3.01 28.02
C HIS A 243 5.01 2.44 26.80
N VAL A 244 5.21 3.27 25.78
CA VAL A 244 6.05 2.96 24.63
C VAL A 244 7.40 3.65 24.78
N CYS A 245 8.45 2.98 24.36
CA CYS A 245 9.82 3.43 24.49
C CYS A 245 10.60 3.01 23.24
N ILE A 246 11.35 3.94 22.63
CA ILE A 246 12.21 3.66 21.48
C ILE A 246 13.67 3.96 21.81
N THR A 247 14.54 3.03 21.45
CA THR A 247 16.00 3.12 21.57
C THR A 247 16.64 3.16 20.20
N ASP A 248 17.97 3.21 20.15
CA ASP A 248 18.77 3.09 18.93
C ASP A 248 18.67 1.72 18.25
N THR A 249 18.09 0.71 18.92
CA THR A 249 18.02 -0.67 18.41
C THR A 249 16.65 -1.32 18.49
N ASN A 250 15.77 -0.88 19.40
CA ASN A 250 14.50 -1.55 19.67
C ASN A 250 13.36 -0.58 19.94
N LEU A 251 12.15 -1.02 19.58
CA LEU A 251 10.87 -0.47 20.02
C LEU A 251 10.31 -1.39 21.13
N TYR A 252 9.94 -0.80 22.26
CA TYR A 252 9.36 -1.50 23.40
C TYR A 252 7.97 -0.96 23.73
N PHE A 253 7.08 -1.86 24.13
CA PHE A 253 5.80 -1.51 24.74
C PHE A 253 5.62 -2.26 26.06
N GLN A 254 5.39 -1.53 27.15
CA GLN A 254 5.17 -2.08 28.48
C GLN A 254 3.72 -1.81 28.93
N PRO A 255 2.85 -2.84 28.96
CA PRO A 255 1.48 -2.69 29.45
C PRO A 255 1.46 -2.40 30.95
N LEU A 256 0.53 -1.55 31.39
CA LEU A 256 0.37 -1.16 32.81
C LEU A 256 0.11 -2.37 33.73
N ASN A 257 -0.64 -3.35 33.23
CA ASN A 257 -1.06 -4.55 33.94
C ASN A 257 -0.12 -5.75 33.76
N GLY A 258 0.92 -5.64 32.93
CA GLY A 258 1.85 -6.73 32.62
C GLY A 258 1.27 -7.87 31.78
N TYR A 259 0.12 -7.69 31.13
CA TYR A 259 -0.55 -8.65 30.25
C TYR A 259 -0.52 -8.18 28.79
N PRO A 260 -0.41 -9.07 27.77
CA PRO A 260 -0.27 -10.54 27.87
C PRO A 260 1.14 -10.99 28.27
N LYS A 261 2.14 -10.11 28.10
CA LYS A 261 3.52 -10.29 28.55
C LYS A 261 3.99 -9.00 29.24
N PRO A 262 5.01 -9.07 30.11
CA PRO A 262 5.50 -7.90 30.84
C PRO A 262 5.97 -6.76 29.94
N VAL A 263 6.59 -7.09 28.80
CA VAL A 263 7.05 -6.15 27.77
C VAL A 263 6.93 -6.83 26.40
N VAL A 264 6.50 -6.07 25.40
CA VAL A 264 6.56 -6.40 23.97
C VAL A 264 7.78 -5.69 23.39
N GLN A 265 8.57 -6.40 22.60
CA GLN A 265 9.80 -5.90 22.00
C GLN A 265 9.80 -6.17 20.51
N ILE A 266 10.18 -5.16 19.72
CA ILE A 266 10.43 -5.24 18.29
C ILE A 266 11.83 -4.68 18.03
N THR A 267 12.67 -5.45 17.34
CA THR A 267 13.99 -4.99 16.93
C THR A 267 13.86 -4.14 15.67
N LEU A 268 14.46 -2.95 15.65
CA LEU A 268 14.30 -2.00 14.55
C LEU A 268 14.82 -2.55 13.21
N GLN A 269 15.83 -3.42 13.24
CA GLN A 269 16.36 -4.12 12.06
C GLN A 269 15.32 -5.04 11.38
N ASP A 270 14.34 -5.52 12.15
CA ASP A 270 13.31 -6.41 11.62
C ASP A 270 12.15 -5.63 11.01
N VAL A 271 12.01 -4.33 11.32
CA VAL A 271 10.94 -3.48 10.80
C VAL A 271 11.09 -3.32 9.28
N ARG A 272 9.98 -3.52 8.57
CA ARG A 272 9.87 -3.39 7.11
C ARG A 272 8.93 -2.28 6.70
N ARG A 273 7.79 -2.16 7.38
CA ARG A 273 6.74 -1.19 7.06
C ARG A 273 6.23 -0.53 8.32
N ILE A 274 5.95 0.76 8.21
CA ILE A 274 5.26 1.55 9.24
C ILE A 274 4.16 2.35 8.59
N TYR A 275 3.00 2.41 9.25
CA TYR A 275 1.87 3.18 8.77
C TYR A 275 1.35 4.07 9.88
N LYS A 276 1.25 5.36 9.58
CA LYS A 276 0.39 6.27 10.34
C LYS A 276 -1.05 5.84 10.09
N ARG A 277 -1.82 5.59 11.14
CA ARG A 277 -3.22 5.14 11.06
C ARG A 277 -4.15 6.16 11.70
N ARG A 278 -5.42 6.13 11.29
CA ARG A 278 -6.52 6.76 12.04
C ARG A 278 -7.06 5.75 13.05
N HIS A 279 -7.50 6.21 14.21
CA HIS A 279 -8.26 5.40 15.17
C HIS A 279 -9.47 6.20 15.63
N GLY A 280 -10.68 5.67 15.40
CA GLY A 280 -11.92 6.44 15.57
C GLY A 280 -11.93 7.72 14.73
N LEU A 281 -11.50 7.64 13.47
CA LEU A 281 -11.35 8.76 12.52
C LEU A 281 -10.36 9.88 12.93
N MET A 282 -9.57 9.69 13.99
CA MET A 282 -8.54 10.65 14.42
C MET A 282 -7.13 10.14 14.12
N PRO A 283 -6.16 10.99 13.76
CA PRO A 283 -4.80 10.57 13.34
C PRO A 283 -3.89 10.18 14.52
N LEU A 284 -4.34 9.22 15.33
CA LEU A 284 -3.71 8.82 16.59
C LEU A 284 -2.99 7.46 16.52
N GLY A 285 -3.01 6.77 15.38
CA GLY A 285 -2.48 5.42 15.26
C GLY A 285 -1.08 5.35 14.64
N LEU A 286 -0.28 4.39 15.10
CA LEU A 286 0.94 3.93 14.44
C LEU A 286 0.99 2.41 14.44
N GLU A 287 1.17 1.83 13.27
CA GLU A 287 1.25 0.39 13.09
C GLU A 287 2.59 -0.01 12.49
N VAL A 288 3.20 -1.07 13.01
CA VAL A 288 4.57 -1.50 12.67
C VAL A 288 4.57 -2.98 12.26
N PHE A 289 5.18 -3.26 11.11
CA PHE A 289 5.28 -4.58 10.51
C PHE A 289 6.74 -4.97 10.33
N CYS A 290 7.08 -6.19 10.76
CA CYS A 290 8.40 -6.80 10.60
C CYS A 290 8.49 -7.73 9.38
N THR A 291 7.38 -7.91 8.66
CA THR A 291 7.26 -8.76 7.47
C THR A 291 6.63 -7.99 6.31
N GLU A 292 7.01 -8.35 5.08
CA GLU A 292 6.54 -7.66 3.87
C GLU A 292 5.07 -7.96 3.54
N ASP A 293 4.67 -9.23 3.61
CA ASP A 293 3.38 -9.68 3.05
C ASP A 293 2.31 -10.00 4.11
N ASP A 294 2.61 -9.85 5.41
CA ASP A 294 1.61 -10.17 6.43
C ASP A 294 0.51 -9.09 6.51
N LEU A 295 -0.71 -9.61 6.64
CA LEU A 295 -1.94 -8.85 6.81
C LEU A 295 -2.03 -8.19 8.20
N CYS A 296 -1.50 -8.87 9.23
CA CYS A 296 -1.53 -8.39 10.62
C CYS A 296 -0.17 -7.83 11.02
N SER A 297 -0.18 -6.67 11.69
CA SER A 297 1.04 -6.05 12.20
C SER A 297 1.60 -6.75 13.43
N ASP A 298 2.88 -6.54 13.70
CA ASP A 298 3.53 -7.00 14.93
C ASP A 298 3.12 -6.14 16.15
N ILE A 299 2.85 -4.85 15.94
CA ILE A 299 2.24 -3.99 16.97
C ILE A 299 1.43 -2.85 16.34
N TYR A 300 0.30 -2.53 16.96
CA TYR A 300 -0.50 -1.33 16.69
C TYR A 300 -0.61 -0.52 17.97
N LEU A 301 -0.15 0.73 17.93
CA LEU A 301 -0.21 1.69 19.03
C LEU A 301 -1.18 2.83 18.70
N LYS A 302 -1.98 3.20 19.70
CA LYS A 302 -2.81 4.40 19.73
C LYS A 302 -2.23 5.38 20.74
N PHE A 303 -2.04 6.61 20.31
CA PHE A 303 -1.49 7.70 21.12
C PHE A 303 -2.61 8.59 21.66
N TYR A 304 -2.32 9.32 22.73
CA TYR A 304 -3.24 10.33 23.25
C TYR A 304 -3.09 11.65 22.49
N GLU A 305 -1.87 11.95 22.00
CA GLU A 305 -1.55 13.16 21.26
C GLU A 305 -0.93 12.79 19.89
N PRO A 306 -1.31 13.48 18.79
CA PRO A 306 -0.71 13.25 17.47
C PRO A 306 0.80 13.50 17.43
N GLN A 307 1.29 14.45 18.24
CA GLN A 307 2.71 14.78 18.31
C GLN A 307 3.56 13.60 18.77
N ASP A 308 3.12 12.88 19.81
CA ASP A 308 3.84 11.70 20.31
C ASP A 308 3.95 10.60 19.25
N ARG A 309 2.87 10.43 18.46
CA ARG A 309 2.82 9.51 17.33
C ARG A 309 3.81 9.92 16.24
N ASP A 310 3.82 11.19 15.88
CA ASP A 310 4.67 11.73 14.81
C ASP A 310 6.15 11.69 15.17
N ASP A 311 6.52 11.98 16.41
CA ASP A 311 7.89 11.87 16.91
C ASP A 311 8.38 10.41 16.86
N LEU A 312 7.56 9.46 17.35
CA LEU A 312 7.90 8.03 17.30
C LEU A 312 8.02 7.53 15.85
N TYR A 313 7.08 7.93 14.97
CA TYR A 313 7.15 7.63 13.54
C TYR A 313 8.46 8.14 12.94
N PHE A 314 8.85 9.39 13.23
CA PHE A 314 10.06 10.00 12.69
C PHE A 314 11.32 9.19 13.04
N TYR A 315 11.44 8.71 14.28
CA TYR A 315 12.58 7.87 14.69
C TYR A 315 12.64 6.54 13.90
N ILE A 316 11.50 5.86 13.72
CA ILE A 316 11.46 4.60 12.97
C ILE A 316 11.65 4.84 11.47
N ALA A 317 11.04 5.89 10.91
CA ALA A 317 11.15 6.26 9.51
C ALA A 317 12.60 6.62 9.15
N THR A 318 13.26 7.45 9.95
CA THR A 318 14.68 7.79 9.77
C THR A 318 15.55 6.53 9.82
N TYR A 319 15.20 5.53 10.63
CA TYR A 319 15.89 4.26 10.61
C TYR A 319 15.65 3.52 9.28
N LEU A 320 14.40 3.44 8.82
CA LEU A 320 14.04 2.74 7.58
C LEU A 320 14.61 3.39 6.32
N GLU A 321 14.56 4.71 6.16
CA GLU A 321 15.11 5.41 4.97
C GLU A 321 16.58 5.07 4.72
N HIS A 322 17.35 4.87 5.79
CA HIS A 322 18.76 4.49 5.69
C HIS A 322 18.99 2.99 5.41
N HIS A 323 17.97 2.13 5.53
CA HIS A 323 18.12 0.67 5.55
C HIS A 323 17.14 -0.11 4.65
N VAL A 324 16.07 0.52 4.16
CA VAL A 324 14.98 -0.08 3.37
C VAL A 324 14.57 0.91 2.27
N ALA A 325 14.39 0.41 1.05
CA ALA A 325 13.88 1.24 -0.04
C ALA A 325 12.40 1.55 0.18
N GLU A 326 12.02 2.83 0.12
CA GLU A 326 10.62 3.23 0.19
C GLU A 326 9.91 2.86 -1.13
N HIS A 327 8.73 2.25 -1.01
CA HIS A 327 7.86 1.97 -2.14
C HIS A 327 6.58 2.80 -2.01
N THR A 328 6.44 3.79 -2.89
CA THR A 328 5.29 4.70 -2.94
C THR A 328 4.04 4.02 -3.52
N ALA A 329 2.85 4.56 -3.27
CA ALA A 329 1.58 4.04 -3.79
C ALA A 329 1.60 3.92 -5.32
N GLU A 330 2.19 4.95 -5.92
CA GLU A 330 2.59 5.11 -7.30
C GLU A 330 3.41 3.93 -7.85
N SER A 331 4.48 3.54 -7.15
CA SER A 331 5.33 2.41 -7.53
C SER A 331 4.53 1.09 -7.56
N TYR A 332 3.73 0.82 -6.51
CA TYR A 332 2.89 -0.39 -6.45
C TYR A 332 1.86 -0.42 -7.58
N MET A 333 1.29 0.74 -7.93
CA MET A 333 0.34 0.85 -9.02
C MET A 333 0.98 0.52 -10.37
N LEU A 334 2.18 1.04 -10.66
CA LEU A 334 2.92 0.70 -11.88
C LEU A 334 3.22 -0.79 -11.97
N GLN A 335 3.67 -1.38 -10.85
CA GLN A 335 3.95 -2.82 -10.76
C GLN A 335 2.69 -3.66 -10.98
N TRP A 336 1.54 -3.26 -10.42
CA TRP A 336 0.26 -3.93 -10.63
C TRP A 336 -0.22 -3.80 -12.08
N GLN A 337 -0.16 -2.60 -12.67
CA GLN A 337 -0.53 -2.37 -14.07
C GLN A 337 0.24 -3.29 -15.02
N ARG A 338 1.52 -3.53 -14.75
CA ARG A 338 2.39 -4.41 -15.56
C ARG A 338 2.30 -5.89 -15.23
N GLY A 339 1.50 -6.26 -14.23
CA GLY A 339 1.31 -7.66 -13.84
C GLY A 339 2.39 -8.23 -12.92
N HIS A 340 3.29 -7.41 -12.35
CA HIS A 340 4.27 -7.84 -11.36
C HIS A 340 3.64 -8.09 -9.98
N LEU A 341 2.53 -7.42 -9.68
CA LEU A 341 1.70 -7.67 -8.52
C LEU A 341 0.36 -8.28 -8.94
N SER A 342 -0.11 -9.24 -8.15
CA SER A 342 -1.46 -9.80 -8.24
C SER A 342 -2.53 -8.76 -7.85
N ASN A 343 -3.78 -8.99 -8.24
CA ASN A 343 -4.90 -8.16 -7.80
C ASN A 343 -5.05 -8.23 -6.27
N TYR A 344 -4.87 -9.41 -5.68
CA TYR A 344 -4.89 -9.60 -4.21
C TYR A 344 -3.86 -8.72 -3.50
N GLN A 345 -2.59 -8.78 -3.92
CA GLN A 345 -1.51 -8.01 -3.30
C GLN A 345 -1.74 -6.51 -3.45
N TYR A 346 -2.22 -6.06 -4.61
CA TYR A 346 -2.49 -4.65 -4.85
C TYR A 346 -3.64 -4.14 -3.97
N LEU A 347 -4.74 -4.89 -3.87
CA LEU A 347 -5.86 -4.56 -2.97
C LEU A 347 -5.42 -4.51 -1.51
N LEU A 348 -4.57 -5.44 -1.07
CA LEU A 348 -4.02 -5.43 0.27
C LEU A 348 -3.17 -4.17 0.52
N HIS A 349 -2.36 -3.78 -0.45
CA HIS A 349 -1.57 -2.55 -0.37
C HIS A 349 -2.45 -1.29 -0.28
N LEU A 350 -3.47 -1.17 -1.13
CA LEU A 350 -4.42 -0.05 -1.09
C LEU A 350 -5.16 0.01 0.26
N ASN A 351 -5.58 -1.13 0.80
CA ASN A 351 -6.17 -1.19 2.14
C ASN A 351 -5.20 -0.63 3.20
N ASN A 352 -3.91 -1.00 3.16
CA ASN A 352 -2.90 -0.48 4.07
C ASN A 352 -2.68 1.04 3.93
N LEU A 353 -2.63 1.57 2.71
CA LEU A 353 -2.53 3.02 2.51
C LEU A 353 -3.79 3.76 2.97
N ALA A 354 -4.95 3.10 2.92
CA ALA A 354 -6.24 3.67 3.28
C ALA A 354 -6.60 3.53 4.77
N ASP A 355 -5.59 3.34 5.63
CA ASP A 355 -5.69 3.14 7.09
C ASP A 355 -6.36 1.83 7.55
N ARG A 356 -6.57 0.86 6.66
CA ARG A 356 -7.20 -0.41 7.05
C ARG A 356 -6.23 -1.33 7.80
N SER A 357 -6.71 -2.01 8.84
CA SER A 357 -5.92 -2.93 9.67
C SER A 357 -6.78 -4.06 10.24
N CYS A 358 -6.21 -5.25 10.36
CA CYS A 358 -6.86 -6.39 11.02
C CYS A 358 -6.90 -6.26 12.55
N ASN A 359 -6.09 -5.36 13.12
CA ASN A 359 -6.08 -5.08 14.55
C ASN A 359 -7.21 -4.13 14.97
N ASP A 360 -7.89 -3.46 14.03
CA ASP A 360 -9.06 -2.63 14.27
C ASP A 360 -10.23 -3.06 13.37
N LEU A 361 -11.19 -3.79 13.95
CA LEU A 361 -12.33 -4.33 13.21
C LEU A 361 -13.24 -3.24 12.61
N SER A 362 -13.20 -2.01 13.12
CA SER A 362 -13.97 -0.89 12.56
C SER A 362 -13.36 -0.37 11.25
N GLN A 363 -12.10 -0.72 11.01
CA GLN A 363 -11.33 -0.40 9.82
C GLN A 363 -10.73 -1.67 9.20
N TYR A 364 -11.45 -2.78 9.24
CA TYR A 364 -10.97 -4.04 8.67
C TYR A 364 -10.77 -3.92 7.15
N PRO A 365 -9.74 -4.57 6.56
CA PRO A 365 -9.54 -4.57 5.12
C PRO A 365 -10.77 -5.04 4.35
N VAL A 366 -11.04 -4.39 3.22
CA VAL A 366 -12.23 -4.60 2.39
C VAL A 366 -11.83 -5.11 1.02
N PHE A 367 -12.51 -6.16 0.57
CA PHE A 367 -12.35 -6.78 -0.75
C PHE A 367 -13.71 -6.86 -1.46
N PRO A 368 -13.75 -6.77 -2.80
CA PRO A 368 -15.00 -6.86 -3.54
C PRO A 368 -15.59 -8.28 -3.49
N TRP A 369 -16.91 -8.38 -3.56
CA TRP A 369 -17.53 -9.55 -4.19
C TRP A 369 -17.12 -9.63 -5.66
N ILE A 370 -16.52 -10.73 -6.09
CA ILE A 370 -16.13 -10.95 -7.50
C ILE A 370 -17.18 -11.79 -8.25
N ILE A 371 -17.60 -12.91 -7.67
CA ILE A 371 -18.52 -13.86 -8.29
C ILE A 371 -19.96 -13.41 -8.04
N HIS A 372 -20.79 -13.49 -9.07
CA HIS A 372 -22.24 -13.27 -9.02
C HIS A 372 -23.03 -14.59 -8.94
N ASP A 373 -22.51 -15.67 -9.54
CA ASP A 373 -23.19 -16.96 -9.60
C ASP A 373 -22.76 -17.92 -8.47
N TYR A 374 -23.63 -18.05 -7.48
CA TYR A 374 -23.50 -19.01 -6.38
C TYR A 374 -24.55 -20.13 -6.44
N SER A 375 -25.20 -20.31 -7.59
CA SER A 375 -26.34 -21.22 -7.76
C SER A 375 -26.11 -22.34 -8.78
N SER A 376 -25.27 -22.10 -9.79
CA SER A 376 -24.94 -23.09 -10.81
C SER A 376 -24.09 -24.24 -10.28
N SER A 377 -24.15 -25.38 -10.96
CA SER A 377 -23.34 -26.57 -10.66
C SER A 377 -21.88 -26.44 -11.08
N GLU A 378 -21.57 -25.55 -12.02
CA GLU A 378 -20.21 -25.30 -12.50
C GLU A 378 -19.98 -23.79 -12.57
N LEU A 379 -18.72 -23.37 -12.33
CA LEU A 379 -18.30 -21.97 -12.36
C LEU A 379 -17.49 -21.71 -13.62
N ASP A 380 -18.07 -21.00 -14.58
CA ASP A 380 -17.42 -20.62 -15.84
C ASP A 380 -16.82 -19.21 -15.75
N LEU A 381 -15.51 -19.13 -15.58
CA LEU A 381 -14.76 -17.86 -15.53
C LEU A 381 -14.54 -17.21 -16.91
N SER A 382 -14.93 -17.88 -18.00
CA SER A 382 -14.90 -17.28 -19.34
C SER A 382 -16.16 -16.47 -19.65
N ASN A 383 -17.26 -16.72 -18.92
CA ASN A 383 -18.52 -16.02 -19.08
C ASN A 383 -18.53 -14.72 -18.26
N PRO A 384 -18.66 -13.53 -18.89
CA PRO A 384 -18.78 -12.27 -18.17
C PRO A 384 -19.96 -12.21 -17.18
N GLY A 385 -21.03 -12.95 -17.43
CA GLY A 385 -22.21 -13.02 -16.56
C GLY A 385 -21.96 -13.71 -15.21
N THR A 386 -20.85 -14.43 -15.06
CA THR A 386 -20.41 -15.03 -13.79
C THR A 386 -19.90 -13.98 -12.81
N PHE A 387 -19.46 -12.82 -13.30
CA PHE A 387 -18.83 -11.78 -12.50
C PHE A 387 -19.82 -10.69 -12.08
N ARG A 388 -19.57 -10.12 -10.90
CA ARG A 388 -20.21 -8.89 -10.47
C ARG A 388 -19.77 -7.72 -11.36
N ASP A 389 -20.69 -6.78 -11.61
CA ASP A 389 -20.36 -5.45 -12.11
C ASP A 389 -19.56 -4.64 -11.06
N LEU A 390 -18.25 -4.52 -11.28
CA LEU A 390 -17.31 -3.84 -10.39
C LEU A 390 -17.42 -2.31 -10.42
N SER A 391 -18.09 -1.75 -11.43
CA SER A 391 -18.34 -0.30 -11.54
C SER A 391 -19.41 0.21 -10.57
N LYS A 392 -20.14 -0.71 -9.90
CA LYS A 392 -21.27 -0.41 -9.02
C LYS A 392 -21.04 -0.87 -7.58
N PRO A 393 -21.45 -0.09 -6.57
CA PRO A 393 -21.51 -0.56 -5.20
C PRO A 393 -22.60 -1.64 -5.03
N VAL A 394 -22.51 -2.46 -3.97
CA VAL A 394 -23.46 -3.56 -3.69
C VAL A 394 -24.91 -3.07 -3.78
N GLY A 395 -25.17 -1.92 -3.17
CA GLY A 395 -26.49 -1.29 -3.12
C GLY A 395 -27.13 -1.01 -4.48
N ALA A 396 -26.32 -0.81 -5.52
CA ALA A 396 -26.76 -0.45 -6.87
C ALA A 396 -26.86 -1.65 -7.84
N LEU A 397 -26.50 -2.86 -7.40
CA LEU A 397 -26.58 -4.06 -8.24
C LEU A 397 -28.03 -4.49 -8.53
N ASN A 398 -28.91 -4.39 -7.53
CA ASN A 398 -30.34 -4.67 -7.67
C ASN A 398 -31.09 -3.35 -7.99
N LYS A 399 -31.68 -3.27 -9.19
CA LYS A 399 -32.36 -2.08 -9.70
C LYS A 399 -33.59 -1.68 -8.86
N GLU A 400 -34.44 -2.63 -8.51
CA GLU A 400 -35.66 -2.36 -7.73
C GLU A 400 -35.33 -1.87 -6.31
N ARG A 401 -34.27 -2.42 -5.71
CA ARG A 401 -33.76 -1.91 -4.43
C ARG A 401 -33.20 -0.50 -4.57
N LEU A 402 -32.41 -0.26 -5.61
CA LEU A 402 -31.80 1.05 -5.87
C LEU A 402 -32.86 2.14 -6.02
N GLU A 403 -33.94 1.90 -6.76
CA GLU A 403 -35.06 2.85 -6.92
C GLU A 403 -35.67 3.27 -5.58
N ARG A 404 -35.87 2.31 -4.66
CA ARG A 404 -36.37 2.58 -3.30
C ARG A 404 -35.38 3.43 -2.49
N LEU A 405 -34.08 3.14 -2.60
CA LEU A 405 -33.03 3.91 -1.92
C LEU A 405 -32.95 5.35 -2.45
N LEU A 406 -33.03 5.53 -3.77
CA LEU A 406 -33.02 6.84 -4.41
C LEU A 406 -34.24 7.68 -4.05
N THR A 407 -35.42 7.06 -3.96
CA THR A 407 -36.64 7.73 -3.50
C THR A 407 -36.45 8.28 -2.08
N ARG A 408 -35.95 7.44 -1.15
CA ARG A 408 -35.63 7.88 0.21
C ARG A 408 -34.58 8.99 0.23
N TYR A 409 -33.53 8.88 -0.58
CA TYR A 409 -32.46 9.87 -0.68
C TYR A 409 -32.99 11.25 -1.12
N GLN A 410 -33.93 11.28 -2.06
CA GLN A 410 -34.55 12.51 -2.54
C GLN A 410 -35.40 13.18 -1.45
N GLU A 411 -36.15 12.41 -0.67
CA GLU A 411 -37.03 12.90 0.41
C GLU A 411 -36.29 13.28 1.70
N MET A 412 -35.06 12.80 1.89
CA MET A 412 -34.26 13.02 3.10
C MET A 412 -33.78 14.49 3.22
N PRO A 413 -33.81 15.08 4.43
CA PRO A 413 -33.17 16.37 4.68
C PRO A 413 -31.63 16.24 4.63
N GLU A 414 -30.93 17.35 4.45
CA GLU A 414 -29.48 17.35 4.54
C GLU A 414 -29.00 17.08 5.98
N PRO A 415 -27.89 16.34 6.18
CA PRO A 415 -27.04 15.71 5.16
C PRO A 415 -27.62 14.39 4.60
N LYS A 416 -27.74 14.30 3.27
CA LYS A 416 -28.34 13.12 2.60
C LYS A 416 -27.37 11.94 2.46
N PHE A 417 -27.90 10.73 2.58
CA PHE A 417 -27.15 9.50 2.33
C PHE A 417 -28.02 8.39 1.71
N MET A 418 -27.41 7.53 0.89
CA MET A 418 -28.08 6.38 0.28
C MET A 418 -28.01 5.16 1.19
N TYR A 419 -26.93 4.99 1.95
CA TYR A 419 -26.69 3.82 2.79
C TYR A 419 -26.50 4.20 4.26
N GLY A 420 -27.42 3.75 5.12
CA GLY A 420 -27.32 3.93 6.58
C GLY A 420 -26.43 2.88 7.25
N SER A 421 -26.12 1.80 6.55
CA SER A 421 -25.19 0.74 6.98
C SER A 421 -23.99 0.75 6.06
N HIS A 422 -22.80 0.66 6.64
CA HIS A 422 -21.54 0.66 5.89
C HIS A 422 -21.20 -0.75 5.39
N TYR A 423 -20.48 -0.88 4.27
CA TYR A 423 -20.11 -2.19 3.69
C TYR A 423 -19.08 -2.98 4.49
N SER A 424 -18.41 -2.35 5.46
CA SER A 424 -17.46 -2.96 6.39
C SER A 424 -17.70 -2.42 7.80
N SER A 425 -18.01 -3.30 8.74
CA SER A 425 -18.22 -2.97 10.15
C SER A 425 -17.74 -4.14 11.02
N PRO A 426 -17.44 -3.92 12.32
CA PRO A 426 -17.03 -5.01 13.21
C PRO A 426 -18.04 -6.16 13.23
N GLY A 427 -19.34 -5.85 13.22
CA GLY A 427 -20.39 -6.86 13.17
C GLY A 427 -20.36 -7.69 11.89
N TYR A 428 -20.04 -7.08 10.75
CA TYR A 428 -19.95 -7.78 9.46
C TYR A 428 -18.69 -8.63 9.34
N VAL A 429 -17.56 -8.14 9.85
CA VAL A 429 -16.31 -8.91 9.90
C VAL A 429 -16.50 -10.14 10.78
N LEU A 430 -17.05 -9.96 11.98
CA LEU A 430 -17.29 -11.09 12.90
C LEU A 430 -18.40 -12.01 12.43
N PHE A 431 -19.36 -11.54 11.65
CA PHE A 431 -20.33 -12.39 10.97
C PHE A 431 -19.60 -13.46 10.13
N TYR A 432 -18.59 -13.08 9.34
CA TYR A 432 -17.78 -14.05 8.59
C TYR A 432 -16.85 -14.87 9.50
N LEU A 433 -16.22 -14.22 10.48
CA LEU A 433 -15.13 -14.83 11.27
C LEU A 433 -15.58 -15.58 12.54
N VAL A 434 -16.88 -15.70 12.81
CA VAL A 434 -17.37 -16.26 14.10
C VAL A 434 -16.82 -17.65 14.43
N ARG A 435 -16.47 -18.46 13.42
CA ARG A 435 -15.91 -19.82 13.59
C ARG A 435 -14.44 -19.84 14.01
N ILE A 436 -13.68 -18.80 13.66
CA ILE A 436 -12.26 -18.65 14.04
C ILE A 436 -12.07 -17.73 15.24
N ALA A 437 -12.98 -16.76 15.38
CA ALA A 437 -12.92 -15.66 16.33
C ALA A 437 -14.17 -15.62 17.25
N PRO A 438 -14.64 -16.74 17.83
CA PRO A 438 -15.90 -16.78 18.59
C PRO A 438 -15.88 -15.88 19.84
N GLU A 439 -14.71 -15.73 20.47
CA GLU A 439 -14.57 -14.84 21.65
C GLU A 439 -14.77 -13.36 21.30
N TYR A 440 -14.42 -12.94 20.08
CA TYR A 440 -14.68 -11.59 19.61
C TYR A 440 -16.18 -11.36 19.39
N MET A 441 -16.89 -12.35 18.82
CA MET A 441 -18.35 -12.27 18.69
C MET A 441 -19.03 -12.20 20.06
N LEU A 442 -18.60 -13.04 21.01
CA LEU A 442 -19.10 -12.99 22.39
C LEU A 442 -18.81 -11.64 23.05
N CYS A 443 -17.64 -11.03 22.80
CA CYS A 443 -17.32 -9.70 23.30
C CYS A 443 -18.29 -8.65 22.72
N LEU A 444 -18.45 -8.63 21.40
CA LEU A 444 -19.31 -7.66 20.70
C LEU A 444 -20.79 -7.80 21.07
N GLN A 445 -21.29 -9.03 21.28
CA GLN A 445 -22.69 -9.31 21.60
C GLN A 445 -22.94 -9.59 23.09
N ASN A 446 -22.14 -8.99 23.98
CA ASN A 446 -22.37 -9.03 25.43
C ASN A 446 -22.53 -10.45 26.02
N GLY A 447 -21.68 -11.37 25.56
CA GLY A 447 -21.59 -12.75 26.04
C GLY A 447 -22.52 -13.73 25.35
N ARG A 448 -23.09 -13.40 24.19
CA ARG A 448 -23.97 -14.29 23.41
C ARG A 448 -23.54 -14.36 21.96
N PHE A 449 -23.96 -15.41 21.25
CA PHE A 449 -23.93 -15.41 19.80
C PHE A 449 -25.18 -14.73 19.25
N ASP A 450 -25.15 -14.35 17.97
CA ASP A 450 -26.32 -13.78 17.29
C ASP A 450 -27.42 -14.83 17.15
N ASN A 451 -28.61 -14.36 16.77
CA ASN A 451 -29.68 -15.22 16.33
C ASN A 451 -29.21 -16.09 15.15
N ALA A 452 -29.43 -17.40 15.24
CA ALA A 452 -29.04 -18.40 14.25
C ALA A 452 -29.49 -18.06 12.81
N ASP A 453 -30.66 -17.42 12.62
CA ASP A 453 -31.15 -17.03 11.28
C ASP A 453 -30.35 -15.86 10.67
N ARG A 454 -29.62 -15.09 11.49
CA ARG A 454 -28.79 -13.95 11.06
C ARG A 454 -27.29 -14.28 11.04
N MET A 455 -26.93 -15.50 11.40
CA MET A 455 -25.55 -15.97 11.41
C MET A 455 -25.09 -16.36 10.01
N PHE A 456 -23.79 -16.26 9.76
CA PHE A 456 -23.20 -16.67 8.49
C PHE A 456 -23.34 -18.19 8.35
N ASN A 457 -24.19 -18.64 7.44
CA ASN A 457 -24.55 -20.05 7.29
C ASN A 457 -24.43 -20.56 5.84
N SER A 458 -24.59 -19.69 4.85
CA SER A 458 -24.52 -20.05 3.43
C SER A 458 -23.95 -18.89 2.62
N ILE A 459 -23.04 -19.17 1.69
CA ILE A 459 -22.47 -18.15 0.80
C ILE A 459 -23.55 -17.61 -0.14
N ALA A 460 -24.34 -18.51 -0.74
CA ALA A 460 -25.41 -18.15 -1.67
C ALA A 460 -26.52 -17.32 -1.00
N GLU A 461 -26.93 -17.71 0.22
CA GLU A 461 -27.93 -16.95 0.98
C GLU A 461 -27.38 -15.56 1.38
N THR A 462 -26.11 -15.49 1.77
CA THR A 462 -25.45 -14.22 2.11
C THR A 462 -25.41 -13.27 0.92
N TRP A 463 -24.97 -13.75 -0.26
CA TRP A 463 -24.96 -12.94 -1.48
C TRP A 463 -26.36 -12.43 -1.84
N LYS A 464 -27.37 -13.31 -1.78
CA LYS A 464 -28.76 -12.92 -2.02
C LYS A 464 -29.24 -11.85 -1.04
N ASN A 465 -28.93 -11.99 0.24
CA ASN A 465 -29.27 -11.00 1.26
C ASN A 465 -28.58 -9.65 1.01
N CYS A 466 -27.32 -9.65 0.54
CA CYS A 466 -26.63 -8.43 0.11
C CYS A 466 -27.29 -7.74 -1.09
N LEU A 467 -28.08 -8.44 -1.90
CA LEU A 467 -28.80 -7.87 -3.05
C LEU A 467 -30.23 -7.43 -2.72
N ASP A 468 -30.92 -8.17 -1.86
CA ASP A 468 -32.35 -7.98 -1.59
C ASP A 468 -32.62 -7.30 -0.24
N GLY A 469 -31.70 -7.44 0.72
CA GLY A 469 -31.80 -6.90 2.06
C GLY A 469 -31.88 -5.37 2.06
N ALA A 470 -32.75 -4.82 2.93
CA ALA A 470 -33.00 -3.38 3.01
C ALA A 470 -31.82 -2.58 3.59
N THR A 471 -31.00 -3.23 4.43
CA THR A 471 -29.88 -2.62 5.15
C THR A 471 -28.60 -3.45 5.04
N ASP A 472 -28.53 -4.37 4.08
CA ASP A 472 -27.40 -5.28 3.91
C ASP A 472 -26.62 -4.93 2.65
N PHE A 473 -25.46 -4.31 2.84
CA PHE A 473 -24.57 -3.82 1.78
C PHE A 473 -23.13 -4.32 1.95
N LYS A 474 -22.94 -5.47 2.61
CA LYS A 474 -21.61 -6.02 2.93
C LYS A 474 -20.77 -6.25 1.68
N GLU A 475 -19.53 -5.78 1.72
CA GLU A 475 -18.46 -6.29 0.86
C GLU A 475 -17.76 -7.48 1.57
N LEU A 476 -16.77 -8.07 0.90
CA LEU A 476 -15.99 -9.19 1.42
C LEU A 476 -14.77 -8.74 2.22
N ILE A 477 -14.14 -9.72 2.85
CA ILE A 477 -12.87 -9.61 3.58
C ILE A 477 -11.77 -10.41 2.85
N PRO A 478 -10.47 -10.12 3.07
CA PRO A 478 -9.37 -10.80 2.38
C PRO A 478 -9.39 -12.33 2.48
N GLU A 479 -9.94 -12.90 3.56
CA GLU A 479 -9.99 -14.34 3.82
C GLU A 479 -10.72 -15.13 2.73
N PHE A 480 -11.66 -14.54 2.01
CA PHE A 480 -12.33 -15.17 0.86
C PHE A 480 -11.39 -15.42 -0.33
N TYR A 481 -10.22 -14.79 -0.32
CA TYR A 481 -9.17 -14.92 -1.34
C TYR A 481 -7.84 -15.38 -0.71
N GLY A 482 -7.89 -15.90 0.53
CA GLY A 482 -6.76 -16.47 1.25
C GLY A 482 -6.74 -18.00 1.19
N ASP A 483 -5.84 -18.64 1.94
CA ASP A 483 -5.71 -20.11 2.01
C ASP A 483 -6.38 -20.74 3.24
N ASP A 484 -6.82 -19.92 4.20
CA ASP A 484 -7.34 -20.40 5.47
C ASP A 484 -8.85 -20.69 5.39
N VAL A 485 -9.22 -21.96 5.33
CA VAL A 485 -10.62 -22.42 5.31
C VAL A 485 -11.30 -22.40 6.68
N SER A 486 -10.58 -22.12 7.77
CA SER A 486 -11.10 -22.30 9.12
C SER A 486 -12.30 -21.40 9.46
N PHE A 487 -12.52 -20.30 8.74
CA PHE A 487 -13.71 -19.46 8.89
C PHE A 487 -14.97 -20.06 8.26
N LEU A 488 -14.83 -21.07 7.40
CA LEU A 488 -15.95 -21.80 6.77
C LEU A 488 -16.32 -23.08 7.55
N VAL A 489 -15.43 -23.59 8.40
CA VAL A 489 -15.58 -24.88 9.09
C VAL A 489 -15.67 -24.70 10.60
N ASN A 490 -16.72 -25.23 11.23
CA ASN A 490 -16.94 -25.22 12.68
C ASN A 490 -16.07 -26.25 13.42
N SER A 491 -14.75 -26.12 13.28
CA SER A 491 -13.77 -27.05 13.88
C SER A 491 -13.83 -27.10 15.42
N LEU A 492 -14.32 -26.02 16.04
CA LEU A 492 -14.47 -25.92 17.50
C LEU A 492 -15.78 -26.51 18.02
N LYS A 493 -16.67 -26.99 17.14
CA LYS A 493 -18.01 -27.50 17.48
C LYS A 493 -18.81 -26.52 18.33
N LEU A 494 -18.78 -25.25 17.94
CA LEU A 494 -19.52 -24.18 18.60
C LEU A 494 -21.02 -24.45 18.49
N ASP A 495 -21.76 -24.17 19.56
CA ASP A 495 -23.22 -24.14 19.52
C ASP A 495 -23.66 -22.76 18.99
N LEU A 496 -23.85 -22.68 17.68
CA LEU A 496 -24.29 -21.46 16.97
C LEU A 496 -25.82 -21.35 16.88
N GLY A 497 -26.54 -22.26 17.56
CA GLY A 497 -28.00 -22.28 17.61
C GLY A 497 -28.67 -22.96 16.42
N LYS A 498 -30.00 -22.89 16.44
CA LYS A 498 -30.91 -23.58 15.52
C LYS A 498 -31.80 -22.57 14.82
N ARG A 499 -31.83 -22.64 13.48
CA ARG A 499 -32.67 -21.79 12.62
C ARG A 499 -34.16 -22.11 12.81
N GLN A 500 -35.04 -21.21 12.37
CA GLN A 500 -36.50 -21.43 12.41
C GLN A 500 -36.94 -22.69 11.64
N GLY A 501 -36.24 -23.06 10.57
CA GLY A 501 -36.47 -24.30 9.81
C GLY A 501 -35.98 -25.57 10.51
N GLY A 502 -35.35 -25.46 11.68
CA GLY A 502 -34.88 -26.57 12.49
C GLY A 502 -33.48 -27.08 12.13
N GLN A 503 -32.81 -26.49 11.15
CA GLN A 503 -31.42 -26.78 10.82
C GLN A 503 -30.48 -26.11 11.84
N MET A 504 -29.46 -26.84 12.29
CA MET A 504 -28.39 -26.29 13.13
C MET A 504 -27.45 -25.44 12.28
N VAL A 505 -26.92 -24.36 12.84
CA VAL A 505 -25.84 -23.60 12.20
C VAL A 505 -24.51 -24.28 12.54
N ASP A 506 -23.79 -24.75 11.53
CA ASP A 506 -22.54 -25.51 11.68
C ASP A 506 -21.49 -25.04 10.66
N ASP A 507 -20.96 -25.93 9.81
CA ASP A 507 -20.16 -25.55 8.63
C ASP A 507 -20.96 -24.65 7.69
N VAL A 508 -20.27 -23.76 6.97
CA VAL A 508 -20.90 -22.87 5.99
C VAL A 508 -21.27 -23.67 4.74
N GLU A 509 -22.51 -23.54 4.29
CA GLU A 509 -22.98 -24.13 3.05
C GLU A 509 -22.31 -23.47 1.85
N LEU A 510 -21.63 -24.30 1.06
CA LEU A 510 -20.89 -23.89 -0.13
C LEU A 510 -21.79 -23.91 -1.38
N PRO A 511 -21.46 -23.11 -2.40
CA PRO A 511 -22.13 -23.17 -3.70
C PRO A 511 -22.00 -24.55 -4.35
N PRO A 512 -22.94 -24.97 -5.21
CA PRO A 512 -22.90 -26.32 -5.82
C PRO A 512 -21.64 -26.60 -6.66
N TRP A 513 -21.01 -25.57 -7.21
CA TRP A 513 -19.76 -25.68 -7.96
C TRP A 513 -18.51 -25.88 -7.09
N ALA A 514 -18.60 -25.75 -5.77
CA ALA A 514 -17.49 -25.96 -4.85
C ALA A 514 -17.63 -27.31 -4.13
N SER A 515 -16.65 -28.18 -4.32
CA SER A 515 -16.66 -29.52 -3.71
C SER A 515 -16.15 -29.55 -2.27
N SER A 516 -15.30 -28.59 -1.90
CA SER A 516 -14.76 -28.42 -0.55
C SER A 516 -14.48 -26.94 -0.26
N PRO A 517 -14.24 -26.56 1.02
CA PRO A 517 -13.83 -25.20 1.37
C PRO A 517 -12.55 -24.75 0.65
N GLU A 518 -11.59 -25.65 0.46
CA GLU A 518 -10.34 -25.36 -0.27
C GLU A 518 -10.61 -25.09 -1.75
N ASP A 519 -11.45 -25.91 -2.39
CA ASP A 519 -11.87 -25.73 -3.79
C ASP A 519 -12.65 -24.41 -3.98
N PHE A 520 -13.48 -24.03 -3.00
CA PHE A 520 -14.17 -22.74 -2.98
C PHE A 520 -13.18 -21.55 -2.96
N LEU A 521 -12.19 -21.58 -2.06
CA LEU A 521 -11.20 -20.50 -1.95
C LEU A 521 -10.29 -20.44 -3.18
N GLN A 522 -9.86 -21.60 -3.72
CA GLN A 522 -9.05 -21.63 -4.94
C GLN A 522 -9.81 -21.02 -6.13
N LYS A 523 -11.06 -21.42 -6.36
CA LYS A 523 -11.89 -20.84 -7.43
C LYS A 523 -12.16 -19.35 -7.21
N SER A 524 -12.29 -18.90 -5.96
CA SER A 524 -12.45 -17.47 -5.63
C SER A 524 -11.19 -16.67 -5.96
N LYS A 525 -10.00 -17.22 -5.66
CA LYS A 525 -8.71 -16.64 -6.07
C LYS A 525 -8.57 -16.58 -7.59
N ASP A 526 -8.88 -17.67 -8.28
CA ASP A 526 -8.81 -17.74 -9.74
C ASP A 526 -9.77 -16.72 -10.38
N ALA A 527 -10.95 -16.50 -9.78
CA ALA A 527 -11.87 -15.46 -10.21
C ALA A 527 -11.30 -14.04 -10.00
N LEU A 528 -10.71 -13.75 -8.83
CA LEU A 528 -10.09 -12.46 -8.52
C LEU A 528 -8.91 -12.15 -9.46
N GLU A 529 -8.09 -13.14 -9.78
CA GLU A 529 -6.94 -12.98 -10.68
C GLU A 529 -7.29 -13.14 -12.16
N SER A 530 -8.56 -13.36 -12.50
CA SER A 530 -9.02 -13.51 -13.88
C SER A 530 -8.74 -12.26 -14.72
N ASN A 531 -8.70 -12.45 -16.04
CA ASN A 531 -8.56 -11.35 -16.99
C ASN A 531 -9.73 -10.36 -16.87
N TYR A 532 -10.95 -10.85 -16.69
CA TYR A 532 -12.13 -9.98 -16.54
C TYR A 532 -11.96 -9.03 -15.36
N VAL A 533 -11.63 -9.56 -14.16
CA VAL A 533 -11.43 -8.73 -12.97
C VAL A 533 -10.25 -7.79 -13.15
N SER A 534 -9.12 -8.27 -13.67
CA SER A 534 -7.95 -7.44 -13.95
C SER A 534 -8.26 -6.22 -14.83
N GLU A 535 -9.19 -6.38 -15.78
CA GLU A 535 -9.61 -5.29 -16.67
C GLU A 535 -10.56 -4.28 -16.02
N HIS A 536 -11.32 -4.68 -14.99
CA HIS A 536 -12.39 -3.88 -14.39
C HIS A 536 -12.16 -3.49 -12.92
N LEU A 537 -11.15 -4.02 -12.25
CA LEU A 537 -10.92 -3.80 -10.81
C LEU A 537 -10.69 -2.32 -10.45
N HIS A 538 -10.06 -1.56 -11.36
CA HIS A 538 -9.88 -0.10 -11.23
C HIS A 538 -11.20 0.65 -11.00
N GLU A 539 -12.32 0.17 -11.54
CA GLU A 539 -13.64 0.78 -11.37
C GLU A 539 -14.19 0.61 -9.95
N TRP A 540 -13.89 -0.53 -9.30
CA TRP A 540 -14.23 -0.76 -7.90
C TRP A 540 -13.30 0.03 -6.98
N ILE A 541 -12.02 0.13 -7.32
CA ILE A 541 -11.06 0.97 -6.61
C ILE A 541 -11.52 2.43 -6.61
N ASP A 542 -12.08 2.94 -7.73
CA ASP A 542 -12.65 4.28 -7.80
C ASP A 542 -13.79 4.51 -6.79
N LEU A 543 -14.61 3.49 -6.51
CA LEU A 543 -15.71 3.57 -5.53
C LEU A 543 -15.20 3.60 -4.09
N ILE A 544 -14.20 2.77 -3.79
CA ILE A 544 -13.77 2.52 -2.40
C ILE A 544 -12.63 3.44 -1.96
N PHE A 545 -11.66 3.70 -2.84
CA PHE A 545 -10.45 4.47 -2.55
C PHE A 545 -10.27 5.69 -3.46
N GLY A 546 -10.97 5.75 -4.59
CA GLY A 546 -10.76 6.78 -5.62
C GLY A 546 -11.80 7.89 -5.64
N TYR A 547 -11.95 8.52 -6.80
CA TYR A 547 -12.70 9.77 -6.95
C TYR A 547 -14.22 9.61 -6.75
N LYS A 548 -14.78 8.41 -6.92
CA LYS A 548 -16.21 8.11 -6.72
C LYS A 548 -16.58 7.82 -5.25
N GLN A 549 -15.66 8.02 -4.32
CA GLN A 549 -15.92 7.81 -2.88
C GLN A 549 -16.75 8.95 -2.26
N LYS A 550 -16.60 10.19 -2.76
CA LYS A 550 -17.28 11.40 -2.23
C LYS A 550 -17.67 12.38 -3.34
N GLY A 551 -18.41 13.43 -3.00
CA GLY A 551 -18.78 14.50 -3.93
C GLY A 551 -19.84 14.10 -4.96
N SER A 552 -19.91 14.85 -6.06
CA SER A 552 -20.87 14.64 -7.15
C SER A 552 -20.69 13.29 -7.83
N ASP A 553 -19.45 12.83 -7.98
CA ASP A 553 -19.14 11.54 -8.60
C ASP A 553 -19.67 10.36 -7.79
N ALA A 554 -19.60 10.45 -6.45
CA ALA A 554 -20.24 9.47 -5.58
C ALA A 554 -21.76 9.46 -5.71
N VAL A 555 -22.40 10.62 -5.88
CA VAL A 555 -23.86 10.69 -6.12
C VAL A 555 -24.21 10.04 -7.48
N GLY A 556 -23.44 10.36 -8.53
CA GLY A 556 -23.59 9.78 -9.86
C GLY A 556 -23.36 8.27 -9.90
N ALA A 557 -22.44 7.76 -9.08
CA ALA A 557 -22.14 6.33 -8.93
C ALA A 557 -23.03 5.62 -7.89
N HIS A 558 -23.95 6.34 -7.24
CA HIS A 558 -24.83 5.85 -6.18
C HIS A 558 -24.07 5.26 -4.98
N ASN A 559 -23.03 5.96 -4.51
CA ASN A 559 -22.04 5.47 -3.55
C ASN A 559 -21.94 6.35 -2.28
N VAL A 560 -23.07 6.87 -1.77
CA VAL A 560 -23.09 7.82 -0.64
C VAL A 560 -23.52 7.13 0.66
N PHE A 561 -22.60 7.06 1.63
CA PHE A 561 -22.82 6.46 2.96
C PHE A 561 -23.20 7.51 4.00
N HIS A 562 -23.54 7.04 5.20
CA HIS A 562 -23.86 7.92 6.33
C HIS A 562 -22.68 8.87 6.64
N PRO A 563 -22.91 10.18 6.91
CA PRO A 563 -21.84 11.17 7.08
C PRO A 563 -20.80 10.83 8.15
N LEU A 564 -21.23 10.20 9.26
CA LEU A 564 -20.35 9.76 10.36
C LEU A 564 -19.33 8.68 9.96
N THR A 565 -19.48 8.07 8.79
CA THR A 565 -18.51 7.07 8.28
C THR A 565 -17.29 7.73 7.63
N TYR A 566 -17.40 8.98 7.20
CA TYR A 566 -16.34 9.69 6.49
C TYR A 566 -15.43 10.47 7.45
N GLU A 567 -14.16 10.54 7.09
CA GLU A 567 -13.20 11.42 7.75
C GLU A 567 -13.65 12.88 7.69
N GLY A 568 -13.53 13.59 8.81
CA GLY A 568 -13.99 14.97 8.94
C GLY A 568 -15.52 15.12 8.99
N GLY A 569 -16.29 14.03 8.98
CA GLY A 569 -17.75 14.07 9.09
C GLY A 569 -18.26 14.65 10.41
N VAL A 570 -17.49 14.46 11.51
CA VAL A 570 -17.71 15.09 12.81
C VAL A 570 -16.37 15.42 13.46
N ASP A 571 -16.24 16.62 14.03
CA ASP A 571 -15.12 17.00 14.89
C ASP A 571 -15.46 16.69 16.37
N LEU A 572 -14.98 15.54 16.84
CA LEU A 572 -15.18 15.08 18.23
C LEU A 572 -14.54 15.99 19.29
N ASN A 573 -13.59 16.85 18.91
CA ASN A 573 -12.95 17.79 19.84
C ASN A 573 -13.80 19.05 20.03
N SER A 574 -14.67 19.38 19.08
CA SER A 574 -15.62 20.48 19.20
C SER A 574 -16.79 20.18 20.15
N ILE A 575 -17.11 18.89 20.34
CA ILE A 575 -18.23 18.44 21.19
C ILE A 575 -17.89 18.67 22.67
N GLN A 576 -18.66 19.56 23.32
CA GLN A 576 -18.50 19.89 24.74
C GLN A 576 -19.20 18.90 25.67
N ASP A 577 -20.32 18.31 25.23
CA ASP A 577 -21.07 17.34 26.03
C ASP A 577 -20.39 15.97 26.02
N PRO A 578 -19.92 15.46 27.18
CA PRO A 578 -19.27 14.15 27.24
C PRO A 578 -20.18 12.99 26.82
N ASP A 579 -21.49 13.06 27.10
CA ASP A 579 -22.43 12.01 26.73
C ASP A 579 -22.59 11.94 25.20
N GLU A 580 -22.73 13.09 24.54
CA GLU A 580 -22.78 13.19 23.08
C GLU A 580 -21.48 12.70 22.43
N LYS A 581 -20.32 13.08 22.99
CA LYS A 581 -19.01 12.66 22.49
C LYS A 581 -18.83 11.14 22.54
N VAL A 582 -19.22 10.50 23.65
CA VAL A 582 -19.18 9.03 23.81
C VAL A 582 -20.16 8.35 22.84
N ALA A 583 -21.36 8.89 22.67
CA ALA A 583 -22.34 8.35 21.73
C ALA A 583 -21.84 8.40 20.28
N MET A 584 -21.26 9.52 19.84
CA MET A 584 -20.69 9.67 18.50
C MET A 584 -19.50 8.73 18.27
N LEU A 585 -18.58 8.63 19.24
CA LEU A 585 -17.46 7.69 19.17
C LEU A 585 -17.93 6.24 19.04
N THR A 586 -18.93 5.85 19.84
CA THR A 586 -19.51 4.50 19.79
C THR A 586 -20.10 4.23 18.40
N GLN A 587 -20.85 5.20 17.84
CA GLN A 587 -21.41 5.07 16.49
C GLN A 587 -20.32 4.86 15.43
N ILE A 588 -19.23 5.62 15.49
CA ILE A 588 -18.09 5.51 14.56
C ILE A 588 -17.40 4.13 14.66
N LEU A 589 -17.22 3.63 15.87
CA LEU A 589 -16.52 2.36 16.11
C LEU A 589 -17.39 1.14 15.79
N GLU A 590 -18.71 1.20 16.01
CA GLU A 590 -19.62 0.05 15.82
C GLU A 590 -20.19 -0.07 14.40
N PHE A 591 -20.39 1.05 13.68
CA PHE A 591 -21.10 1.04 12.39
C PHE A 591 -20.19 1.16 11.16
N GLY A 592 -18.86 1.11 11.37
CA GLY A 592 -17.87 1.05 10.30
C GLY A 592 -17.41 2.42 9.80
N GLN A 593 -16.21 2.44 9.22
CA GLN A 593 -15.55 3.65 8.73
C GLN A 593 -15.21 3.52 7.24
N THR A 594 -15.39 4.59 6.47
CA THR A 594 -14.97 4.68 5.06
C THR A 594 -13.44 4.78 5.01
N PRO A 595 -12.75 4.03 4.11
CA PRO A 595 -11.30 4.12 3.98
C PRO A 595 -10.86 5.53 3.60
N LYS A 596 -9.59 5.86 3.84
CA LYS A 596 -9.03 7.14 3.37
C LYS A 596 -9.09 7.18 1.85
N GLN A 597 -9.53 8.30 1.28
CA GLN A 597 -9.46 8.49 -0.16
C GLN A 597 -7.99 8.62 -0.58
N LEU A 598 -7.55 7.78 -1.50
CA LEU A 598 -6.19 7.74 -2.02
C LEU A 598 -6.07 8.52 -3.34
N PHE A 599 -7.10 8.45 -4.18
CA PHE A 599 -7.06 9.03 -5.53
C PHE A 599 -8.23 9.98 -5.77
N VAL A 600 -7.95 11.08 -6.47
CA VAL A 600 -8.93 12.11 -6.84
C VAL A 600 -9.22 12.14 -8.34
N THR A 601 -8.48 11.36 -9.13
CA THR A 601 -8.67 11.13 -10.56
C THR A 601 -9.04 9.67 -10.81
N PRO A 602 -9.56 9.32 -12.01
CA PRO A 602 -9.85 7.94 -12.36
C PRO A 602 -8.63 7.03 -12.23
N HIS A 603 -8.83 5.89 -11.57
CA HIS A 603 -7.76 4.93 -11.35
C HIS A 603 -7.30 4.29 -12.68
N PRO A 604 -5.98 4.23 -12.95
CA PRO A 604 -5.47 3.58 -14.15
C PRO A 604 -5.88 2.10 -14.25
N ARG A 605 -6.16 1.63 -15.46
CA ARG A 605 -6.53 0.23 -15.73
C ARG A 605 -5.28 -0.66 -15.81
N ARG A 606 -5.40 -1.94 -15.39
CA ARG A 606 -4.34 -2.94 -15.54
C ARG A 606 -4.05 -3.24 -17.02
N ILE A 607 -2.78 -3.44 -17.36
CA ILE A 607 -2.34 -3.77 -18.71
C ILE A 607 -2.47 -5.26 -18.91
N THR A 608 -3.56 -5.69 -19.54
CA THR A 608 -3.71 -7.07 -19.97
C THR A 608 -3.03 -7.27 -21.34
N PRO A 609 -2.18 -8.30 -21.50
CA PRO A 609 -1.60 -8.63 -22.79
C PRO A 609 -2.74 -9.11 -23.70
N LYS A 610 -3.21 -8.25 -24.58
CA LYS A 610 -4.07 -8.68 -25.69
C LYS A 610 -3.21 -9.54 -26.59
N PHE A 611 -3.39 -10.87 -26.55
CA PHE A 611 -2.88 -11.73 -27.61
C PHE A 611 -3.37 -11.15 -28.94
N LYS A 612 -2.44 -10.63 -29.75
CA LYS A 612 -2.74 -10.28 -31.14
C LYS A 612 -3.18 -11.58 -31.80
N SER A 613 -4.49 -11.75 -31.94
CA SER A 613 -5.07 -12.79 -32.78
C SER A 613 -4.53 -12.57 -34.19
N LEU A 614 -3.51 -13.35 -34.57
CA LEU A 614 -3.02 -13.48 -35.93
C LEU A 614 -4.17 -13.98 -36.80
N SER A 615 -4.99 -13.07 -37.29
CA SER A 615 -6.00 -13.36 -38.29
C SER A 615 -5.94 -12.32 -39.40
N GLN A 616 -5.61 -12.86 -40.58
CA GLN A 616 -5.78 -12.32 -41.92
C GLN A 616 -4.71 -11.34 -42.43
N THR A 617 -3.54 -11.89 -42.75
CA THR A 617 -2.79 -11.44 -43.93
C THR A 617 -3.58 -11.80 -45.18
N SER A 618 -4.14 -10.79 -45.84
CA SER A 618 -4.68 -10.88 -47.19
C SER A 618 -3.59 -11.31 -48.16
N SER A 619 -3.78 -12.47 -48.77
CA SER A 619 -2.92 -13.06 -49.79
C SER A 619 -2.95 -12.25 -51.09
N TYR A 620 -1.80 -11.69 -51.46
CA TYR A 620 -1.51 -11.35 -52.86
C TYR A 620 -0.20 -12.00 -53.27
N ASN A 621 -0.34 -12.95 -54.20
CA ASN A 621 0.74 -13.69 -54.86
C ASN A 621 1.55 -12.78 -55.80
N ALA A 622 2.88 -12.85 -55.72
CA ALA A 622 3.76 -12.62 -56.86
C ALA A 622 4.94 -13.59 -56.79
N SER A 623 5.24 -14.18 -57.94
CA SER A 623 6.01 -15.41 -58.17
C SER A 623 7.53 -15.22 -58.30
N MET A 624 8.24 -16.19 -57.73
CA MET A 624 9.61 -16.71 -57.93
C MET A 624 10.47 -16.28 -59.14
N ALA A 625 11.78 -16.11 -58.89
CA ALA A 625 12.87 -16.77 -59.64
C ALA A 625 14.21 -16.80 -58.85
N ASP A 626 14.89 -17.96 -58.91
CA ASP A 626 16.09 -18.46 -58.21
C ASP A 626 17.41 -17.67 -58.34
N SER A 627 18.20 -17.62 -57.25
CA SER A 627 19.52 -18.30 -57.14
C SER A 627 20.26 -17.99 -55.81
N PRO A 628 21.19 -18.85 -55.35
CA PRO A 628 21.38 -19.15 -53.94
C PRO A 628 22.67 -18.58 -53.31
N GLY A 629 22.60 -18.33 -52.00
CA GLY A 629 23.77 -18.23 -51.13
C GLY A 629 24.02 -16.84 -50.56
N GLU A 630 23.30 -16.50 -49.50
CA GLU A 630 23.84 -15.89 -48.28
C GLU A 630 22.73 -15.95 -47.21
N GLU A 631 23.13 -16.27 -45.99
CA GLU A 631 22.32 -16.75 -44.87
C GLU A 631 21.16 -15.78 -44.53
N SER A 632 19.91 -16.29 -44.56
CA SER A 632 18.71 -15.58 -44.09
C SER A 632 18.83 -15.29 -42.59
N PHE A 633 18.79 -14.03 -42.14
CA PHE A 633 17.58 -13.25 -41.80
C PHE A 633 16.63 -13.92 -40.78
N GLU A 634 16.38 -13.15 -39.71
CA GLU A 634 15.24 -13.19 -38.76
C GLU A 634 15.31 -14.15 -37.55
N ASP A 635 15.90 -13.70 -36.42
CA ASP A 635 15.34 -13.94 -35.05
C ASP A 635 16.05 -13.21 -33.87
N LEU A 636 16.55 -11.98 -34.01
CA LEU A 636 17.40 -11.33 -32.97
C LEU A 636 16.84 -10.08 -32.27
N THR A 637 15.55 -9.73 -32.38
CA THR A 637 15.15 -8.33 -32.14
C THR A 637 14.65 -7.96 -30.74
N GLU A 638 13.92 -8.81 -30.01
CA GLU A 638 13.43 -8.44 -28.66
C GLU A 638 14.32 -8.98 -27.54
N GLU A 639 14.76 -10.24 -27.61
CA GLU A 639 15.66 -10.82 -26.61
C GLU A 639 17.00 -10.07 -26.52
N SER A 640 17.54 -9.62 -27.67
CA SER A 640 18.76 -8.81 -27.70
C SER A 640 18.57 -7.44 -27.06
N LYS A 641 17.40 -6.80 -27.25
CA LYS A 641 17.08 -5.52 -26.60
C LYS A 641 16.96 -5.70 -25.09
N THR A 642 16.24 -6.73 -24.65
CA THR A 642 16.12 -7.06 -23.23
C THR A 642 17.49 -7.37 -22.62
N LEU A 643 18.34 -8.13 -23.33
CA LEU A 643 19.71 -8.42 -22.87
C LEU A 643 20.58 -7.16 -22.78
N ALA A 644 20.45 -6.25 -23.74
CA ALA A 644 21.16 -4.99 -23.73
C ALA A 644 20.74 -4.11 -22.54
N TRP A 645 19.44 -3.95 -22.31
CA TRP A 645 18.91 -3.22 -21.16
C TRP A 645 19.25 -3.87 -19.82
N ASN A 646 19.25 -5.20 -19.73
CA ASN A 646 19.70 -5.92 -18.54
C ASN A 646 21.18 -5.68 -18.20
N ASN A 647 22.00 -5.32 -19.19
CA ASN A 647 23.43 -5.02 -19.00
C ASN A 647 23.72 -3.51 -19.05
N ILE A 648 22.71 -2.63 -19.09
CA ILE A 648 22.88 -1.18 -19.19
C ILE A 648 23.72 -0.58 -18.05
N THR A 649 23.71 -1.23 -16.88
CA THR A 649 24.53 -0.83 -15.72
C THR A 649 26.03 -1.07 -15.93
N LYS A 650 26.42 -1.91 -16.90
CA LYS A 650 27.81 -2.18 -17.27
C LYS A 650 28.29 -1.31 -18.44
N LEU A 651 27.65 -0.17 -18.68
CA LEU A 651 28.02 0.73 -19.75
C LEU A 651 29.42 1.32 -19.51
N GLN A 652 30.30 1.21 -20.50
CA GLN A 652 31.64 1.78 -20.41
C GLN A 652 31.89 2.79 -21.52
N LEU A 653 32.62 3.84 -21.16
CA LEU A 653 33.14 4.83 -22.09
C LEU A 653 34.10 4.11 -23.05
N HIS A 654 33.78 4.15 -24.34
CA HIS A 654 34.61 3.55 -25.39
C HIS A 654 35.53 4.61 -26.01
N GLU A 655 34.95 5.69 -26.55
CA GLU A 655 35.67 6.77 -27.22
C GLU A 655 35.00 8.12 -26.98
N HIS A 656 35.76 9.22 -27.01
CA HIS A 656 35.22 10.58 -26.92
C HIS A 656 35.91 11.52 -27.92
N TYR A 657 35.17 12.49 -28.44
CA TYR A 657 35.67 13.46 -29.42
C TYR A 657 35.14 14.86 -29.14
N LYS A 658 36.03 15.85 -29.12
CA LYS A 658 35.68 17.27 -29.02
C LYS A 658 35.63 17.90 -30.40
N ILE A 659 34.48 17.78 -31.06
CA ILE A 659 34.30 18.27 -32.44
C ILE A 659 33.67 19.65 -32.52
N HIS A 660 32.93 20.13 -31.51
CA HIS A 660 32.24 21.43 -31.53
C HIS A 660 32.96 22.51 -30.71
N LYS A 661 32.62 23.78 -30.97
CA LYS A 661 33.15 24.93 -30.22
C LYS A 661 32.29 25.27 -29.00
N GLU A 662 30.99 24.98 -29.07
CA GLU A 662 30.00 25.18 -28.00
C GLU A 662 29.23 23.87 -27.73
N ALA A 663 28.24 23.92 -26.83
CA ALA A 663 27.46 22.76 -26.42
C ALA A 663 26.86 22.00 -27.61
N VAL A 664 26.91 20.66 -27.56
CA VAL A 664 26.19 19.80 -28.50
C VAL A 664 24.71 19.85 -28.14
N THR A 665 23.79 19.91 -29.10
CA THR A 665 22.34 20.06 -28.86
C THR A 665 21.50 18.92 -29.42
N GLY A 666 22.01 18.21 -30.42
CA GLY A 666 21.30 17.09 -31.04
C GLY A 666 22.26 16.09 -31.67
N ILE A 667 21.88 14.82 -31.68
CA ILE A 667 22.64 13.71 -32.24
C ILE A 667 21.68 12.82 -33.05
N THR A 668 22.11 12.44 -34.25
CA THR A 668 21.47 11.39 -35.03
C THR A 668 22.52 10.58 -35.79
N VAL A 669 22.23 9.32 -36.10
CA VAL A 669 23.19 8.38 -36.70
C VAL A 669 22.55 7.71 -37.91
N SER A 670 23.33 7.53 -38.98
CA SER A 670 22.90 6.78 -40.16
C SER A 670 22.49 5.36 -39.79
N ARG A 671 21.57 4.77 -40.57
CA ARG A 671 21.01 3.44 -40.31
C ARG A 671 22.06 2.33 -40.25
N ASN A 672 23.13 2.47 -41.03
CA ASN A 672 24.28 1.57 -41.02
C ASN A 672 25.29 1.83 -39.86
N GLY A 673 25.06 2.85 -39.03
CA GLY A 673 25.93 3.23 -37.92
C GLY A 673 27.27 3.88 -38.30
N SER A 674 27.52 4.16 -39.59
CA SER A 674 28.83 4.64 -40.07
C SER A 674 29.06 6.14 -39.82
N SER A 675 28.00 6.95 -39.87
CA SER A 675 28.08 8.40 -39.84
C SER A 675 27.20 8.98 -38.73
N VAL A 676 27.81 9.80 -37.88
CA VAL A 676 27.16 10.51 -36.77
C VAL A 676 27.01 11.97 -37.16
N PHE A 677 25.80 12.50 -37.03
CA PHE A 677 25.48 13.90 -37.28
C PHE A 677 25.15 14.60 -35.97
N THR A 678 25.76 15.76 -35.74
CA THR A 678 25.59 16.52 -34.50
C THR A 678 25.34 17.98 -34.77
N THR A 679 24.40 18.57 -34.03
CA THR A 679 24.13 20.02 -34.00
C THR A 679 24.68 20.65 -32.75
N SER A 680 24.95 21.95 -32.80
CA SER A 680 25.51 22.68 -31.67
C SER A 680 25.06 24.14 -31.62
N GLN A 681 25.20 24.73 -30.43
CA GLN A 681 25.07 26.17 -30.22
C GLN A 681 26.11 27.00 -30.98
N ASP A 682 27.17 26.38 -31.53
CA ASP A 682 28.14 27.04 -32.40
C ASP A 682 27.62 27.31 -33.83
N SER A 683 26.32 27.15 -34.07
CA SER A 683 25.59 27.29 -35.34
C SER A 683 25.93 26.25 -36.42
N THR A 684 26.64 25.17 -36.07
CA THR A 684 27.09 24.17 -37.05
C THR A 684 26.45 22.80 -36.90
N LEU A 685 26.16 22.19 -38.05
CA LEU A 685 25.92 20.76 -38.24
C LEU A 685 27.24 20.09 -38.63
N LYS A 686 27.64 19.05 -37.90
CA LYS A 686 28.86 18.28 -38.18
C LYS A 686 28.53 16.83 -38.52
N MET A 687 29.26 16.30 -39.49
CA MET A 687 29.20 14.89 -39.90
C MET A 687 30.53 14.23 -39.55
N PHE A 688 30.49 13.28 -38.63
CA PHE A 688 31.64 12.53 -38.13
C PHE A 688 31.56 11.07 -38.59
N SER A 689 32.65 10.52 -39.12
CA SER A 689 32.70 9.10 -39.49
C SER A 689 33.26 8.28 -38.34
N LYS A 690 32.49 7.27 -37.91
CA LYS A 690 32.89 6.32 -36.88
C LYS A 690 34.06 5.44 -37.34
N GLU A 691 34.09 5.08 -38.62
CA GLU A 691 35.10 4.19 -39.19
C GLU A 691 36.45 4.90 -39.34
N SER A 692 36.46 6.11 -39.93
CA SER A 692 37.71 6.86 -40.12
C SER A 692 38.12 7.68 -38.89
N LYS A 693 37.23 7.82 -37.89
CA LYS A 693 37.42 8.63 -36.68
C LYS A 693 37.73 10.10 -36.98
N MET A 694 37.20 10.61 -38.10
CA MET A 694 37.47 11.96 -38.60
C MET A 694 36.18 12.73 -38.85
N LEU A 695 36.24 14.04 -38.63
CA LEU A 695 35.23 14.99 -39.05
C LEU A 695 35.24 15.08 -40.59
N GLN A 696 34.13 14.70 -41.23
CA GLN A 696 33.99 14.71 -42.69
C GLN A 696 33.45 16.05 -43.20
N ARG A 697 32.46 16.63 -42.50
CA ARG A 697 31.85 17.90 -42.91
C ARG A 697 31.47 18.77 -41.71
N SER A 698 31.49 20.08 -41.92
CA SER A 698 31.03 21.10 -40.98
C SER A 698 30.29 22.18 -41.77
N ILE A 699 29.01 22.38 -41.47
CA ILE A 699 28.11 23.26 -42.22
C ILE A 699 27.47 24.22 -41.24
N SER A 700 27.44 25.51 -41.58
CA SER A 700 26.65 26.52 -40.86
C SER A 700 25.52 26.99 -41.80
N PHE A 701 24.30 27.08 -41.25
CA PHE A 701 23.13 27.52 -41.99
C PHE A 701 22.78 28.98 -41.70
N SER A 702 23.07 29.42 -40.48
CA SER A 702 22.82 30.77 -39.96
C SER A 702 23.83 31.12 -38.87
N ASN A 703 23.68 32.31 -38.28
CA ASN A 703 24.50 32.77 -37.16
C ASN A 703 23.87 32.47 -35.79
N MET A 704 22.77 31.71 -35.76
CA MET A 704 22.06 31.32 -34.54
C MET A 704 22.31 29.84 -34.23
N ALA A 705 22.10 29.45 -32.98
CA ALA A 705 22.27 28.07 -32.54
C ALA A 705 21.35 27.11 -33.32
N LEU A 706 21.85 25.88 -33.51
CA LEU A 706 21.02 24.76 -33.97
C LEU A 706 20.50 24.02 -32.76
N SER A 707 19.21 23.68 -32.74
CA SER A 707 18.52 23.12 -31.58
C SER A 707 18.39 21.61 -31.60
N SER A 708 18.01 21.02 -32.74
CA SER A 708 17.77 19.58 -32.87
C SER A 708 18.09 19.10 -34.29
N CYS A 709 18.35 17.81 -34.46
CA CYS A 709 18.54 17.17 -35.76
C CYS A 709 18.00 15.75 -35.83
N LEU A 710 17.61 15.33 -37.03
CA LEU A 710 17.15 13.98 -37.33
C LEU A 710 17.47 13.60 -38.79
N LEU A 711 17.48 12.31 -39.09
CA LEU A 711 17.67 11.78 -40.43
C LEU A 711 16.32 11.37 -41.06
N LEU A 712 16.15 11.68 -42.34
CA LEU A 712 15.02 11.16 -43.11
C LEU A 712 15.22 9.69 -43.49
N PRO A 713 14.13 8.92 -43.70
CA PRO A 713 14.19 7.57 -44.23
C PRO A 713 15.05 7.51 -45.51
N GLY A 714 16.02 6.58 -45.54
CA GLY A 714 16.96 6.42 -46.67
C GLY A 714 18.31 7.13 -46.52
N ASP A 715 18.58 7.78 -45.38
CA ASP A 715 19.87 8.40 -45.02
C ASP A 715 20.40 9.43 -46.04
N ALA A 716 19.52 9.97 -46.88
CA ALA A 716 19.90 10.92 -47.93
C ALA A 716 19.90 12.38 -47.45
N THR A 717 19.09 12.70 -46.43
CA THR A 717 18.82 14.07 -45.97
C THR A 717 18.81 14.15 -44.45
N VAL A 718 19.53 15.12 -43.90
CA VAL A 718 19.46 15.51 -42.48
C VAL A 718 18.57 16.74 -42.35
N ILE A 719 17.66 16.71 -41.39
CA ILE A 719 16.85 17.88 -40.99
C ILE A 719 17.45 18.46 -39.72
N THR A 720 17.55 19.78 -39.65
CA THR A 720 18.01 20.50 -38.44
C THR A 720 17.13 21.71 -38.18
N SER A 721 16.80 21.95 -36.93
CA SER A 721 16.08 23.15 -36.49
C SER A 721 17.03 24.19 -35.89
N SER A 722 16.64 25.47 -35.91
CA SER A 722 17.45 26.58 -35.43
C SER A 722 16.63 27.62 -34.64
N TRP A 723 17.35 28.38 -33.80
CA TRP A 723 16.81 29.54 -33.08
C TRP A 723 16.56 30.77 -33.99
N ASP A 724 16.83 30.67 -35.28
CA ASP A 724 16.46 31.68 -36.27
C ASP A 724 15.06 31.49 -36.87
N ASN A 725 14.24 30.66 -36.22
CA ASN A 725 12.87 30.30 -36.58
C ASN A 725 12.73 29.31 -37.76
N ASN A 726 13.85 28.83 -38.33
CA ASN A 726 13.82 27.94 -39.49
C ASN A 726 14.15 26.48 -39.18
N VAL A 727 13.69 25.62 -40.09
CA VAL A 727 14.09 24.22 -40.24
C VAL A 727 14.82 24.06 -41.57
N TYR A 728 16.02 23.51 -41.53
CA TYR A 728 16.92 23.32 -42.66
C TYR A 728 16.98 21.86 -43.11
N PHE A 729 16.97 21.66 -44.43
CA PHE A 729 17.11 20.34 -45.05
C PHE A 729 18.46 20.25 -45.75
N TYR A 730 19.30 19.31 -45.36
CA TYR A 730 20.65 19.16 -45.88
C TYR A 730 20.85 17.82 -46.57
N SER A 731 21.19 17.85 -47.86
CA SER A 731 21.46 16.64 -48.63
C SER A 731 22.86 16.12 -48.36
N ILE A 732 22.97 14.89 -47.85
CA ILE A 732 24.23 14.22 -47.56
C ILE A 732 24.97 13.86 -48.85
N ALA A 733 24.24 13.40 -49.88
CA ALA A 733 24.81 13.02 -51.17
C ALA A 733 25.41 14.24 -51.90
N PHE A 734 24.67 15.35 -51.96
CA PHE A 734 25.11 16.55 -52.68
C PHE A 734 25.93 17.53 -51.83
N GLY A 735 25.99 17.34 -50.51
CA GLY A 735 26.75 18.20 -49.61
C GLY A 735 26.27 19.64 -49.56
N ARG A 736 24.96 19.88 -49.72
CA ARG A 736 24.38 21.23 -49.79
C ARG A 736 23.02 21.32 -49.10
N ARG A 737 22.65 22.54 -48.69
CA ARG A 737 21.29 22.86 -48.26
C ARG A 737 20.33 22.65 -49.43
N GLN A 738 19.35 21.78 -49.22
CA GLN A 738 18.32 21.43 -50.19
C GLN A 738 17.11 22.35 -50.06
N ASP A 739 16.67 22.65 -48.83
CA ASP A 739 15.50 23.50 -48.58
C ASP A 739 15.57 24.22 -47.22
N THR A 740 14.67 25.20 -47.03
CA THR A 740 14.47 25.94 -45.79
C THR A 740 12.98 26.18 -45.56
N LEU A 741 12.49 25.73 -44.41
CA LEU A 741 11.13 25.97 -43.94
C LEU A 741 11.16 27.00 -42.82
N MET A 742 10.54 28.16 -43.03
CA MET A 742 10.25 29.13 -41.97
C MET A 742 9.03 28.61 -41.21
N GLY A 743 9.26 27.86 -40.14
CA GLY A 743 8.20 27.12 -39.46
C GLY A 743 7.46 27.95 -38.42
N HIS A 744 8.16 28.85 -37.75
CA HIS A 744 7.70 29.48 -36.52
C HIS A 744 8.02 30.97 -36.47
N ASP A 745 7.46 31.67 -35.47
CA ASP A 745 7.72 33.10 -35.23
C ASP A 745 8.79 33.34 -34.14
N ASP A 746 9.20 32.27 -33.45
CA ASP A 746 10.30 32.24 -32.49
C ASP A 746 11.12 30.94 -32.67
N ALA A 747 12.18 30.81 -31.87
CA ALA A 747 13.13 29.71 -31.91
C ALA A 747 12.46 28.34 -31.94
N VAL A 748 12.82 27.51 -32.92
CA VAL A 748 12.36 26.12 -32.99
C VAL A 748 13.15 25.31 -31.97
N SER A 749 12.47 24.76 -30.96
CA SER A 749 13.08 24.09 -29.81
C SER A 749 13.42 22.63 -30.09
N LYS A 750 12.49 21.88 -30.70
CA LYS A 750 12.68 20.46 -31.02
C LYS A 750 11.88 20.05 -32.26
N ILE A 751 12.38 19.04 -32.99
CA ILE A 751 11.72 18.48 -34.16
C ILE A 751 11.61 16.95 -34.08
N CYS A 752 10.57 16.40 -34.69
CA CYS A 752 10.35 14.96 -34.84
C CYS A 752 9.84 14.65 -36.25
N TRP A 753 10.13 13.46 -36.76
CA TRP A 753 9.70 13.01 -38.09
C TRP A 753 9.10 11.61 -38.02
N HIS A 754 7.90 11.44 -38.57
CA HIS A 754 7.25 10.14 -38.71
C HIS A 754 6.22 10.17 -39.83
N ASP A 755 6.03 9.07 -40.57
CA ASP A 755 5.03 8.92 -41.64
C ASP A 755 4.91 10.13 -42.57
N ASN A 756 6.05 10.58 -43.09
CA ASN A 756 6.09 11.70 -44.04
C ASN A 756 5.50 12.99 -43.46
N ARG A 757 5.62 13.20 -42.15
CA ARG A 757 5.25 14.42 -41.44
C ARG A 757 6.39 14.91 -40.57
N LEU A 758 6.58 16.23 -40.58
CA LEU A 758 7.47 16.93 -39.68
C LEU A 758 6.64 17.54 -38.56
N TYR A 759 7.10 17.38 -37.32
CA TYR A 759 6.53 18.00 -36.14
C TYR A 759 7.58 18.96 -35.59
N SER A 760 7.22 20.21 -35.38
CA SER A 760 8.14 21.24 -34.86
C SER A 760 7.52 21.95 -33.67
N ALA A 761 8.26 21.99 -32.57
CA ALA A 761 7.92 22.75 -31.38
C ALA A 761 8.71 24.06 -31.34
N SER A 762 8.13 25.10 -30.76
CA SER A 762 8.76 26.41 -30.68
C SER A 762 8.43 27.16 -29.39
N TRP A 763 9.27 28.14 -29.11
CA TRP A 763 9.04 29.13 -28.06
C TRP A 763 7.93 30.14 -28.39
N ASP A 764 7.39 30.11 -29.62
CA ASP A 764 6.15 30.83 -29.98
C ASP A 764 4.88 30.23 -29.37
N SER A 765 5.03 29.23 -28.48
CA SER A 765 3.95 28.50 -27.79
C SER A 765 3.11 27.61 -28.70
N THR A 766 3.65 27.20 -29.85
CA THR A 766 2.96 26.30 -30.78
C THR A 766 3.77 25.03 -31.06
N VAL A 767 3.04 23.95 -31.36
CA VAL A 767 3.57 22.79 -32.08
C VAL A 767 2.88 22.71 -33.44
N LYS A 768 3.66 22.74 -34.51
CA LYS A 768 3.16 22.69 -35.89
C LYS A 768 3.45 21.35 -36.54
N VAL A 769 2.45 20.84 -37.27
CA VAL A 769 2.52 19.56 -38.01
C VAL A 769 2.52 19.87 -39.50
N TRP A 770 3.54 19.42 -40.21
CA TRP A 770 3.73 19.69 -41.64
C TRP A 770 3.70 18.40 -42.44
N SER A 771 3.02 18.39 -43.59
CA SER A 771 3.14 17.28 -44.55
C SER A 771 4.46 17.38 -45.31
N GLY A 772 5.19 16.28 -45.45
CA GLY A 772 6.41 16.25 -46.25
C GLY A 772 6.57 14.94 -47.01
N VAL A 773 6.48 14.96 -48.35
CA VAL A 773 6.73 13.77 -49.17
C VAL A 773 8.24 13.66 -49.46
N PRO A 774 8.92 12.55 -49.09
CA PRO A 774 10.30 12.31 -49.49
C PRO A 774 10.41 12.30 -51.02
N ALA A 775 11.31 13.09 -51.58
CA ALA A 775 11.43 13.24 -53.03
C ALA A 775 12.01 11.98 -53.69
N GLU A 776 11.16 11.05 -54.12
CA GLU A 776 11.53 9.97 -55.06
C GLU A 776 10.80 10.06 -56.42
N MET A 777 10.12 11.18 -56.73
CA MET A 777 9.51 11.39 -58.04
C MET A 777 10.33 12.39 -58.89
N PRO A 778 10.92 11.97 -60.02
CA PRO A 778 11.64 12.88 -60.90
C PRO A 778 10.65 13.84 -61.58
N GLY A 779 10.60 15.10 -61.14
CA GLY A 779 9.86 16.17 -61.83
C GLY A 779 9.24 17.26 -60.96
N THR A 780 9.11 17.08 -59.64
CA THR A 780 8.55 18.10 -58.73
C THR A 780 9.63 19.08 -58.26
N LYS A 781 9.42 20.37 -58.53
CA LYS A 781 10.46 21.42 -58.42
C LYS A 781 10.63 22.06 -57.03
N ARG A 782 9.96 21.62 -55.97
CA ARG A 782 10.12 22.10 -54.58
C ARG A 782 9.53 21.09 -53.61
N HIS A 783 10.12 20.93 -52.42
CA HIS A 783 9.42 20.31 -51.30
C HIS A 783 8.38 21.32 -50.83
N HIS A 784 7.10 21.00 -50.98
CA HIS A 784 6.04 21.82 -50.40
C HIS A 784 5.67 21.21 -49.05
N PHE A 785 5.93 21.96 -47.99
CA PHE A 785 5.51 21.60 -46.63
C PHE A 785 4.24 22.36 -46.32
N ASP A 786 3.11 21.67 -46.40
CA ASP A 786 1.80 22.23 -46.02
C ASP A 786 1.58 22.05 -44.52
N LEU A 787 1.13 23.12 -43.85
CA LEU A 787 0.73 23.08 -42.45
C LEU A 787 -0.58 22.27 -42.33
N LEU A 788 -0.53 21.16 -41.62
CA LEU A 788 -1.66 20.25 -41.39
C LEU A 788 -2.41 20.57 -40.11
N ALA A 789 -1.71 20.93 -39.04
CA ALA A 789 -2.27 21.24 -37.74
C ALA A 789 -1.35 22.16 -36.94
N GLU A 790 -1.96 22.93 -36.04
CA GLU A 790 -1.28 23.82 -35.09
C GLU A 790 -1.87 23.56 -33.70
N LEU A 791 -1.01 23.19 -32.75
CA LEU A 791 -1.38 22.87 -31.37
C LEU A 791 -0.91 24.02 -30.47
N GLU A 792 -1.87 24.82 -30.01
CA GLU A 792 -1.63 26.03 -29.21
C GLU A 792 -1.41 25.69 -27.73
N HIS A 793 -0.44 26.36 -27.11
CA HIS A 793 -0.13 26.26 -25.68
C HIS A 793 -0.15 27.66 -25.06
N ASP A 794 -0.34 27.73 -23.74
CA ASP A 794 -0.29 29.01 -23.02
C ASP A 794 1.13 29.58 -22.89
N VAL A 795 2.16 28.73 -23.05
CA VAL A 795 3.57 29.05 -22.82
C VAL A 795 4.47 28.31 -23.80
N SER A 796 5.72 28.78 -23.94
CA SER A 796 6.74 28.20 -24.81
C SER A 796 6.91 26.69 -24.62
N VAL A 797 7.06 25.98 -25.73
CA VAL A 797 7.23 24.53 -25.78
C VAL A 797 8.71 24.18 -25.99
N ASP A 798 9.28 23.37 -25.10
CA ASP A 798 10.72 23.05 -25.09
C ASP A 798 11.02 21.65 -25.66
N THR A 799 10.08 20.71 -25.54
CA THR A 799 10.26 19.34 -26.03
C THR A 799 8.96 18.77 -26.56
N ILE A 800 9.08 17.87 -27.53
CA ILE A 800 8.00 17.05 -28.09
C ILE A 800 8.48 15.62 -28.32
N SER A 801 7.54 14.68 -28.29
CA SER A 801 7.73 13.29 -28.70
C SER A 801 6.44 12.68 -29.23
N LEU A 802 6.57 11.62 -30.04
CA LEU A 802 5.46 10.90 -30.67
C LEU A 802 5.38 9.49 -30.13
N ASN A 803 4.17 8.95 -30.05
CA ASN A 803 4.00 7.52 -29.80
C ASN A 803 4.37 6.69 -31.05
N ALA A 804 4.56 5.38 -30.89
CA ALA A 804 5.01 4.51 -31.99
C ALA A 804 4.06 4.49 -33.21
N ALA A 805 2.78 4.82 -33.02
CA ALA A 805 1.79 4.89 -34.08
C ALA A 805 1.61 6.30 -34.67
N SER A 806 2.28 7.32 -34.11
CA SER A 806 2.09 8.74 -34.43
C SER A 806 0.64 9.22 -34.42
N THR A 807 -0.16 8.65 -33.53
CA THR A 807 -1.53 9.10 -33.24
C THR A 807 -1.57 10.05 -32.06
N LEU A 808 -0.55 10.01 -31.19
CA LEU A 808 -0.45 10.85 -30.00
C LEU A 808 0.85 11.63 -30.02
N LEU A 809 0.79 12.86 -29.52
CA LEU A 809 1.94 13.73 -29.29
C LEU A 809 1.98 14.12 -27.83
N VAL A 810 3.17 14.09 -27.23
CA VAL A 810 3.42 14.70 -25.92
C VAL A 810 4.30 15.92 -26.10
N SER A 811 3.97 17.00 -25.41
CA SER A 811 4.77 18.23 -25.36
C SER A 811 5.06 18.63 -23.92
N GLY A 812 6.25 19.18 -23.70
CA GLY A 812 6.69 19.72 -22.41
C GLY A 812 6.93 21.22 -22.51
N THR A 813 6.40 21.97 -21.54
CA THR A 813 6.49 23.44 -21.51
C THR A 813 7.52 23.97 -20.53
N LYS A 814 7.85 25.25 -20.68
CA LYS A 814 8.75 26.00 -19.79
C LYS A 814 8.29 26.08 -18.34
N GLU A 815 6.97 26.05 -18.11
CA GLU A 815 6.37 26.11 -16.76
C GLU A 815 6.18 24.73 -16.12
N GLY A 816 6.70 23.66 -16.72
CA GLY A 816 6.65 22.33 -16.12
C GLY A 816 5.36 21.56 -16.39
N THR A 817 4.60 21.96 -17.40
CA THR A 817 3.39 21.28 -17.82
C THR A 817 3.68 20.29 -18.94
N VAL A 818 3.17 19.07 -18.81
CA VAL A 818 3.16 18.04 -19.85
C VAL A 818 1.76 17.98 -20.47
N ASN A 819 1.67 18.14 -21.79
CA ASN A 819 0.42 18.05 -22.53
C ASN A 819 0.41 16.80 -23.42
N ILE A 820 -0.69 16.06 -23.40
CA ILE A 820 -0.90 14.89 -24.27
C ILE A 820 -1.98 15.26 -25.28
N TRP A 821 -1.68 15.13 -26.56
CA TRP A 821 -2.52 15.52 -27.69
C TRP A 821 -2.91 14.31 -28.52
N ASP A 822 -4.18 14.26 -28.94
CA ASP A 822 -4.64 13.38 -30.00
C ASP A 822 -4.41 14.05 -31.36
N LEU A 823 -3.51 13.49 -32.16
CA LEU A 823 -3.18 14.02 -33.49
C LEU A 823 -4.21 13.66 -34.56
N THR A 824 -5.09 12.70 -34.31
CA THR A 824 -6.15 12.33 -35.26
C THR A 824 -7.26 13.37 -35.28
N THR A 825 -7.54 13.98 -34.12
CA THR A 825 -8.53 15.05 -33.95
C THR A 825 -7.92 16.43 -33.73
N ALA A 826 -6.60 16.51 -33.52
CA ALA A 826 -5.88 17.72 -33.13
C ALA A 826 -6.43 18.36 -31.84
N THR A 827 -6.75 17.54 -30.83
CA THR A 827 -7.33 18.00 -29.55
C THR A 827 -6.44 17.64 -28.36
N LEU A 828 -6.41 18.54 -27.36
CA LEU A 828 -5.76 18.30 -26.08
C LEU A 828 -6.52 17.21 -25.31
N MET A 829 -5.83 16.14 -24.92
CA MET A 829 -6.38 15.09 -24.06
C MET A 829 -6.17 15.44 -22.58
N HIS A 830 -4.93 15.75 -22.20
CA HIS A 830 -4.56 16.01 -20.81
C HIS A 830 -3.52 17.12 -20.71
N GLN A 831 -3.66 17.98 -19.70
CA GLN A 831 -2.71 19.02 -19.31
C GLN A 831 -2.29 18.75 -17.86
N ILE A 832 -1.07 18.25 -17.66
CA ILE A 832 -0.57 17.79 -16.36
C ILE A 832 0.54 18.72 -15.85
N PRO A 833 0.30 19.53 -14.81
CA PRO A 833 1.34 20.30 -14.14
C PRO A 833 2.13 19.41 -13.19
N CYS A 834 3.15 18.70 -13.71
CA CYS A 834 3.91 17.71 -12.94
C CYS A 834 5.33 18.15 -12.55
N HIS A 835 5.84 19.25 -13.11
CA HIS A 835 7.15 19.79 -12.75
C HIS A 835 7.05 21.23 -12.24
N SER A 836 7.98 21.63 -11.38
CA SER A 836 8.10 23.00 -10.85
C SER A 836 9.00 23.92 -11.71
N GLY A 837 9.51 23.40 -12.82
CA GLY A 837 10.32 24.13 -13.80
C GLY A 837 10.26 23.47 -15.17
N ILE A 838 11.11 23.92 -16.09
CA ILE A 838 11.13 23.50 -17.50
C ILE A 838 11.09 21.96 -17.63
N VAL A 839 10.19 21.45 -18.47
CA VAL A 839 10.24 20.05 -18.90
C VAL A 839 11.39 19.87 -19.89
N CYS A 840 12.43 19.16 -19.47
CA CYS A 840 13.66 18.99 -20.24
C CYS A 840 13.48 18.00 -21.40
N ASP A 841 12.86 16.85 -21.13
CA ASP A 841 12.63 15.81 -22.14
C ASP A 841 11.36 15.01 -21.86
N THR A 842 10.81 14.40 -22.89
CA THR A 842 9.56 13.61 -22.83
C THR A 842 9.62 12.45 -23.82
N ALA A 843 9.09 11.28 -23.46
CA ALA A 843 8.93 10.16 -24.37
C ALA A 843 7.75 9.27 -23.98
N PHE A 844 7.16 8.61 -24.97
CA PHE A 844 6.18 7.55 -24.74
C PHE A 844 6.88 6.22 -24.42
N SER A 845 6.23 5.39 -23.62
CA SER A 845 6.63 4.00 -23.45
C SER A 845 6.46 3.24 -24.76
N PRO A 846 7.18 2.12 -24.97
CA PRO A 846 7.03 1.32 -26.19
C PRO A 846 5.60 0.81 -26.43
N ASP A 847 4.82 0.59 -25.37
CA ASP A 847 3.40 0.20 -25.45
C ASP A 847 2.43 1.39 -25.63
N SER A 848 2.95 2.63 -25.65
CA SER A 848 2.20 3.89 -25.77
C SER A 848 1.16 4.15 -24.66
N ARG A 849 1.23 3.43 -23.54
CA ARG A 849 0.31 3.61 -22.40
C ARG A 849 0.79 4.63 -21.38
N HIS A 850 2.07 4.96 -21.41
CA HIS A 850 2.69 5.85 -20.45
C HIS A 850 3.53 6.93 -21.15
N VAL A 851 3.69 8.05 -20.48
CA VAL A 851 4.66 9.10 -20.78
C VAL A 851 5.66 9.17 -19.64
N LEU A 852 6.94 9.30 -19.97
CA LEU A 852 7.98 9.69 -19.01
C LEU A 852 8.42 11.12 -19.33
N SER A 853 8.56 11.96 -18.31
CA SER A 853 9.08 13.32 -18.42
C SER A 853 10.18 13.59 -17.40
N THR A 854 11.19 14.37 -17.78
CA THR A 854 12.23 14.88 -16.88
C THR A 854 12.09 16.39 -16.72
N GLY A 855 12.32 16.91 -15.51
CA GLY A 855 12.22 18.33 -15.22
C GLY A 855 13.52 18.98 -14.74
N ALA A 856 13.57 20.31 -14.85
CA ALA A 856 14.60 21.16 -14.25
C ALA A 856 14.61 21.12 -12.71
N ASP A 857 13.59 20.51 -12.11
CA ASP A 857 13.43 20.28 -10.68
C ASP A 857 14.04 18.97 -10.17
N GLY A 858 14.75 18.22 -11.04
CA GLY A 858 15.36 16.95 -10.66
C GLY A 858 14.38 15.77 -10.60
N CYS A 859 13.13 15.96 -11.02
CA CYS A 859 12.11 14.92 -10.98
C CYS A 859 12.01 14.16 -12.31
N LEU A 860 11.72 12.86 -12.22
CA LEU A 860 11.28 11.98 -13.31
C LEU A 860 9.86 11.51 -13.03
N ASN A 861 8.92 11.86 -13.91
CA ASN A 861 7.51 11.59 -13.74
C ASN A 861 7.00 10.62 -14.81
N VAL A 862 6.32 9.56 -14.37
CA VAL A 862 5.60 8.60 -15.23
C VAL A 862 4.11 8.91 -15.16
N ILE A 863 3.48 9.16 -16.30
CA ILE A 863 2.07 9.57 -16.41
C ILE A 863 1.30 8.53 -17.23
N ASP A 864 0.10 8.16 -16.79
CA ASP A 864 -0.83 7.34 -17.58
C ASP A 864 -1.42 8.16 -18.72
N VAL A 865 -1.29 7.68 -19.95
CA VAL A 865 -1.77 8.41 -21.14
C VAL A 865 -3.29 8.52 -21.17
N GLN A 866 -4.00 7.51 -20.66
CA GLN A 866 -5.46 7.45 -20.76
C GLN A 866 -6.13 8.30 -19.67
N THR A 867 -5.63 8.23 -18.43
CA THR A 867 -6.24 8.92 -17.29
C THR A 867 -5.60 10.26 -16.96
N GLY A 868 -4.39 10.54 -17.46
CA GLY A 868 -3.61 11.73 -17.09
C GLY A 868 -3.08 11.68 -15.65
N MET A 869 -3.18 10.53 -14.98
CA MET A 869 -2.75 10.38 -13.60
C MET A 869 -1.24 10.21 -13.52
N LEU A 870 -0.60 10.90 -12.57
CA LEU A 870 0.80 10.69 -12.23
C LEU A 870 0.94 9.32 -11.56
N ILE A 871 1.59 8.38 -12.24
CA ILE A 871 1.80 7.01 -11.77
C ILE A 871 3.04 6.89 -10.92
N SER A 872 4.10 7.64 -11.19
CA SER A 872 5.34 7.58 -10.41
C SER A 872 6.12 8.87 -10.52
N SER A 873 6.78 9.27 -9.43
CA SER A 873 7.68 10.41 -9.35
C SER A 873 8.94 9.98 -8.63
N MET A 874 10.09 10.06 -9.29
CA MET A 874 11.40 9.79 -8.71
C MET A 874 12.25 11.05 -8.75
N THR A 875 13.17 11.21 -7.80
CA THR A 875 14.01 12.41 -7.70
C THR A 875 15.50 12.06 -7.75
N SER A 876 16.29 12.92 -8.41
CA SER A 876 17.75 12.93 -8.31
C SER A 876 18.25 14.27 -7.77
N ASP A 877 19.49 14.26 -7.28
CA ASP A 877 20.19 15.46 -6.80
C ASP A 877 20.31 16.55 -7.86
N GLU A 878 20.46 16.14 -9.13
CA GLU A 878 20.69 17.03 -10.26
C GLU A 878 19.61 16.83 -11.35
N PRO A 879 19.23 17.90 -12.09
CA PRO A 879 18.26 17.79 -13.19
C PRO A 879 18.69 16.84 -14.30
N GLN A 880 17.75 16.06 -14.83
CA GLN A 880 17.98 15.21 -16.00
C GLN A 880 17.55 15.92 -17.28
N ARG A 881 18.45 16.01 -18.26
CA ARG A 881 18.30 16.83 -19.46
C ARG A 881 17.81 16.05 -20.68
N CYS A 882 18.14 14.78 -20.76
CA CYS A 882 17.73 13.89 -21.85
C CYS A 882 17.68 12.45 -21.34
N PHE A 883 16.92 11.58 -22.00
CA PHE A 883 16.89 10.17 -21.65
C PHE A 883 16.51 9.24 -22.81
N VAL A 884 16.75 7.94 -22.60
CA VAL A 884 16.16 6.84 -23.37
C VAL A 884 15.46 5.87 -22.43
N TRP A 885 14.41 5.21 -22.91
CA TRP A 885 13.48 4.43 -22.08
C TRP A 885 12.97 3.18 -22.81
N ASP A 886 12.96 2.02 -22.16
CA ASP A 886 12.42 0.75 -22.69
C ASP A 886 11.04 0.35 -22.12
N GLY A 887 10.47 1.18 -21.27
CA GLY A 887 9.32 0.83 -20.44
C GLY A 887 9.71 0.56 -18.99
N ASN A 888 10.72 -0.25 -18.69
CA ASN A 888 11.07 -0.67 -17.32
C ASN A 888 12.23 0.12 -16.71
N SER A 889 13.24 0.45 -17.51
CA SER A 889 14.47 1.11 -17.13
C SER A 889 14.73 2.35 -17.98
N VAL A 890 15.37 3.34 -17.37
CA VAL A 890 15.69 4.61 -18.03
C VAL A 890 17.18 4.84 -17.95
N LEU A 891 17.80 5.27 -19.05
CA LEU A 891 19.15 5.83 -19.04
C LEU A 891 19.02 7.33 -19.30
N SER A 892 19.32 8.16 -18.30
CA SER A 892 19.23 9.61 -18.40
C SER A 892 20.59 10.28 -18.29
N GLY A 893 20.72 11.47 -18.86
CA GLY A 893 21.88 12.33 -18.73
C GLY A 893 21.60 13.54 -17.83
N SER A 894 22.45 13.77 -16.83
CA SER A 894 22.26 14.82 -15.81
C SER A 894 22.91 16.16 -16.17
N GLN A 895 22.53 17.19 -15.42
CA GLN A 895 23.20 18.50 -15.42
C GLN A 895 24.66 18.44 -14.98
N SER A 896 25.03 17.48 -14.12
CA SER A 896 26.40 17.28 -13.62
C SER A 896 27.32 16.57 -14.61
N GLY A 897 26.78 16.00 -15.70
CA GLY A 897 27.55 15.21 -16.66
C GLY A 897 27.58 13.70 -16.38
N GLU A 898 26.78 13.24 -15.41
CA GLU A 898 26.59 11.83 -15.10
C GLU A 898 25.51 11.21 -16.00
N LEU A 899 25.64 9.91 -16.25
CA LEU A 899 24.55 9.07 -16.75
C LEU A 899 23.98 8.27 -15.59
N LEU A 900 22.66 8.33 -15.43
CA LEU A 900 21.94 7.62 -14.38
C LEU A 900 21.09 6.51 -15.00
N VAL A 901 21.22 5.30 -14.46
CA VAL A 901 20.33 4.17 -14.79
C VAL A 901 19.26 4.09 -13.72
N TRP A 902 17.99 4.15 -14.14
CA TRP A 902 16.83 4.10 -13.28
C TRP A 902 16.08 2.79 -13.44
N ASP A 903 15.63 2.23 -12.34
CA ASP A 903 14.64 1.16 -12.28
C ASP A 903 13.28 1.78 -11.88
N LEU A 904 12.35 1.85 -12.84
CA LEU A 904 11.05 2.48 -12.63
C LEU A 904 10.14 1.65 -11.72
N LEU A 905 10.28 0.33 -11.70
CA LEU A 905 9.46 -0.54 -10.86
C LEU A 905 9.89 -0.41 -9.40
N GLY A 906 11.20 -0.44 -9.16
CA GLY A 906 11.79 -0.26 -7.84
C GLY A 906 11.88 1.19 -7.37
N ALA A 907 11.48 2.17 -8.20
CA ALA A 907 11.55 3.61 -7.96
C ALA A 907 12.93 4.09 -7.46
N LYS A 908 14.02 3.58 -8.07
CA LYS A 908 15.39 3.84 -7.59
C LYS A 908 16.39 4.02 -8.72
N ILE A 909 17.50 4.68 -8.40
CA ILE A 909 18.70 4.73 -9.25
C ILE A 909 19.49 3.45 -9.02
N SER A 910 19.70 2.65 -10.07
CA SER A 910 20.47 1.41 -9.99
C SER A 910 21.97 1.61 -10.16
N GLU A 911 22.40 2.59 -10.95
CA GLU A 911 23.82 2.85 -11.24
C GLU A 911 24.06 4.32 -11.60
N ARG A 912 25.24 4.86 -11.25
CA ARG A 912 25.71 6.19 -11.66
C ARG A 912 27.02 6.08 -12.44
N ILE A 913 27.06 6.63 -13.64
CA ILE A 913 28.19 6.49 -14.56
C ILE A 913 28.71 7.88 -14.93
N GLN A 914 29.92 8.24 -14.49
CA GLN A 914 30.52 9.51 -14.87
C GLN A 914 30.93 9.50 -16.35
N GLY A 915 30.46 10.49 -17.12
CA GLY A 915 30.78 10.61 -18.55
C GLY A 915 31.33 11.97 -18.95
N HIS A 916 30.49 12.99 -18.88
CA HIS A 916 30.82 14.35 -19.30
C HIS A 916 31.32 15.20 -18.11
N THR A 917 31.99 16.32 -18.42
CA THR A 917 32.39 17.33 -17.41
C THR A 917 31.42 18.51 -17.31
N GLY A 918 30.31 18.45 -18.04
CA GLY A 918 29.21 19.41 -18.04
C GLY A 918 27.91 18.69 -18.43
N ALA A 919 26.78 19.40 -18.49
CA ALA A 919 25.48 18.77 -18.67
C ALA A 919 25.42 17.88 -19.92
N VAL A 920 24.80 16.71 -19.80
CA VAL A 920 24.54 15.80 -20.92
C VAL A 920 23.26 16.26 -21.62
N THR A 921 23.39 16.93 -22.74
CA THR A 921 22.29 17.65 -23.42
C THR A 921 21.47 16.76 -24.34
N CYS A 922 22.05 15.69 -24.87
CA CYS A 922 21.38 14.80 -25.80
C CYS A 922 21.95 13.37 -25.73
N ILE A 923 21.09 12.40 -25.99
CA ILE A 923 21.41 10.98 -26.01
C ILE A 923 20.79 10.33 -27.25
N TRP A 924 21.54 9.43 -27.86
CA TRP A 924 21.06 8.60 -28.97
C TRP A 924 21.38 7.14 -28.68
N MET A 925 20.42 6.26 -28.93
CA MET A 925 20.56 4.82 -28.80
C MET A 925 20.05 4.14 -30.07
N ASN A 926 20.77 3.12 -30.54
CA ASN A 926 20.33 2.34 -31.71
C ASN A 926 19.15 1.40 -31.36
N GLU A 927 18.45 0.90 -32.38
CA GLU A 927 17.30 0.00 -32.20
C GLU A 927 17.64 -1.28 -31.42
N GLN A 928 18.89 -1.76 -31.51
CA GLN A 928 19.37 -2.95 -30.80
C GLN A 928 19.81 -2.66 -29.36
N CYS A 929 19.75 -1.39 -28.92
CA CYS A 929 20.16 -0.92 -27.59
C CYS A 929 21.64 -1.22 -27.23
N SER A 930 22.48 -1.55 -28.22
CA SER A 930 23.86 -2.01 -28.04
C SER A 930 24.92 -0.90 -28.15
N SER A 931 24.56 0.24 -28.75
CA SER A 931 25.44 1.39 -28.95
C SER A 931 24.72 2.65 -28.52
N ILE A 932 25.35 3.39 -27.62
CA ILE A 932 24.82 4.66 -27.09
C ILE A 932 25.82 5.77 -27.39
N ILE A 933 25.32 6.95 -27.76
CA ILE A 933 26.12 8.14 -27.99
C ILE A 933 25.50 9.29 -27.20
N THR A 934 26.33 10.02 -26.46
CA THR A 934 25.90 11.19 -25.69
C THR A 934 26.64 12.43 -26.14
N GLY A 935 25.98 13.58 -26.05
CA GLY A 935 26.57 14.91 -26.29
C GLY A 935 26.39 15.78 -25.07
N GLY A 936 27.33 16.71 -24.85
CA GLY A 936 27.28 17.57 -23.67
C GLY A 936 27.75 19.01 -23.87
N GLU A 937 27.55 19.81 -22.82
CA GLU A 937 28.01 21.20 -22.71
C GLU A 937 29.54 21.34 -22.70
N ASP A 938 30.23 20.25 -22.37
CA ASP A 938 31.69 20.15 -22.46
C ASP A 938 32.21 20.08 -23.92
N ARG A 939 31.28 20.14 -24.89
CA ARG A 939 31.51 20.18 -26.35
C ARG A 939 31.96 18.83 -26.91
N GLN A 940 31.79 17.77 -26.13
CA GLN A 940 32.19 16.41 -26.50
C GLN A 940 31.01 15.59 -26.97
N ILE A 941 31.33 14.63 -27.85
CA ILE A 941 30.50 13.45 -28.10
C ILE A 941 31.20 12.23 -27.50
N ILE A 942 30.47 11.39 -26.78
CA ILE A 942 31.01 10.17 -26.15
C ILE A 942 30.28 8.96 -26.71
N PHE A 943 31.05 7.97 -27.12
CA PHE A 943 30.58 6.66 -27.56
C PHE A 943 30.67 5.67 -26.41
N TRP A 944 29.58 4.97 -26.17
CA TRP A 944 29.43 4.02 -25.09
C TRP A 944 29.20 2.61 -25.64
N LYS A 945 29.74 1.61 -24.94
CA LYS A 945 29.58 0.20 -25.29
C LYS A 945 29.15 -0.61 -24.08
N LEU A 946 28.18 -1.50 -24.28
CA LEU A 946 27.78 -2.49 -23.30
C LEU A 946 28.81 -3.60 -23.18
N GLN A 947 29.15 -3.96 -21.95
CA GLN A 947 29.86 -5.20 -21.65
C GLN A 947 28.83 -6.28 -21.31
N TYR A 948 28.86 -7.38 -22.06
CA TYR A 948 28.01 -8.55 -21.83
C TYR A 948 28.68 -9.50 -20.83
#